data_AF-A0A8J7QA26-F1
#
_entry.id   AF-A0A8J7QA26-F1
#
_cell.length_a   1.000
_cell.length_b   1.000
_cell.length_c   1.000
_cell.angle_alpha   90.00
_cell.angle_beta   90.00
_cell.angle_gamma   90.00
#
_symmetry.space_group_name_H-M   'P 1'
#
loop_
_entity.id
_entity.type
_entity.pdbx_description
1 polymer ?
#
loop_
_entity_poly.entity_id
_entity_poly.type
_entity_poly.pdbx_seq_one_letter_code
_entity_poly.pdbx_strand_id
1 'polypeptide(L)'
;MDVGPSVFKWPVKWVDKLVKIYAKKVESKERGFDSISEELLMSPHDIVPFFVEPDLQLINPADPDNEYKKGFKESAYCALEEFIRVKKDRHGARVLFLLADAGMGKTSLLAMMKIAEINSLWPKNYKCVPLKISKDSIDRIKKLKGRARTVLLLDALDEDVSSFDDIEGRIVDLLNATKGCYRVVITCRNQFLPLGKTEVFPRQDQISLGSHSCGVLYISPFSDDQAEEYIKKRFPRSLPEKLLFSQNYKLVSAARALMKIPDLRSRPLLLTYIDDIIKHDVGGNLYKIYMAVVTGWLQRESCEKRNGIDSEKLLLACVHLAHWFQENKRLAVSQESLDSILIDCDLAEQVNRVSIGGRSLLNRDSFGLFRFAHRSFQEFLTVHGVVLGINVAWEEPSDLMVRFLLGAEIQCFKGLSLKRVKLDGHDFRECNLAEADLTCASMIGCNLRGTDLSYAMLDRVELEESDLKGAILDGAYMRGLPVGKIKNLDPKWTLVHDINSHSVSGRNLEGVDLSYANLGWSHLPKANFKNSNLTKATLIEANLLEADLSLTNLVEANLQDANLRSSNLCGANLTRANLDQVDLTGVKINEKTLLENKYFLAWRMLNNEEISENLFEVDLSNLFLQKVKLRGLDLSRADLSGTDLTGSDLFQSMLYGVIVSDSTKIPNKYLVAKGILEEGLESRDLDDDDLNGVNINGSRFFEYTLSNISLQNSLAKGIDMAYSKFISCNLSGVEFSESKLEFSEFIDSSMNGVQLARGQMLKCLFNGNSMVEGHLVECVFTGVSFTVCDLSLTDFEGSCFRYCSFVGSTLDFSNFKKVKIFGSNLIGSQFYLSILSSAELRDCNASKSDLSCADLVNIEVTRTDLSNSSFLSADLCESKFLDCILEDADFRDAILHEADFSGINLNGSDFSCCEASNVNFKGANLEGVNFSGADLSGSDFSKSNLKKVNFTDANLEGCDLGRADLGNAIFNRTNTKGIMGIKLDNL
;
A
#
# COMPACT_ATOMS: atom_id res chain seq x y z
N MET A 1 -45.66 -44.04 -22.12
CA MET A 1 -44.86 -42.95 -22.73
C MET A 1 -44.58 -41.95 -21.64
N ASP A 2 -43.32 -41.58 -21.41
CA ASP A 2 -42.98 -40.38 -20.66
C ASP A 2 -41.88 -39.67 -21.44
N VAL A 3 -42.13 -38.41 -21.79
CA VAL A 3 -41.25 -37.65 -22.68
C VAL A 3 -40.01 -37.23 -21.90
N GLY A 4 -38.82 -37.51 -22.44
CA GLY A 4 -37.57 -36.98 -21.88
C GLY A 4 -37.66 -35.46 -21.71
N PRO A 5 -37.03 -34.87 -20.67
CA PRO A 5 -37.28 -33.48 -20.30
C PRO A 5 -37.09 -32.55 -21.49
N SER A 6 -38.20 -31.99 -21.99
CA SER A 6 -38.23 -31.07 -23.12
C SER A 6 -37.25 -29.94 -22.82
N VAL A 7 -36.15 -29.87 -23.57
CA VAL A 7 -34.90 -29.23 -23.13
C VAL A 7 -35.18 -27.83 -22.60
N PHE A 8 -35.17 -27.70 -21.27
CA PHE A 8 -35.16 -26.39 -20.66
C PHE A 8 -33.76 -25.82 -20.87
N LYS A 9 -33.69 -24.87 -21.78
CA LYS A 9 -32.60 -23.93 -21.92
C LYS A 9 -33.17 -22.54 -21.74
N TRP A 10 -32.55 -21.69 -20.92
CA TRP A 10 -32.96 -20.27 -20.92
C TRP A 10 -32.67 -19.64 -22.29
N PRO A 11 -33.39 -18.58 -22.70
CA PRO A 11 -33.07 -17.86 -23.92
C PRO A 11 -31.66 -17.28 -23.89
N VAL A 12 -30.98 -17.24 -25.04
CA VAL A 12 -29.78 -16.40 -25.19
C VAL A 12 -30.14 -14.96 -24.85
N LYS A 13 -29.35 -14.31 -23.98
CA LYS A 13 -29.66 -13.02 -23.34
C LYS A 13 -31.02 -13.01 -22.64
N TRP A 14 -31.24 -13.97 -21.73
CA TRP A 14 -32.49 -14.07 -20.96
C TRP A 14 -32.77 -12.83 -20.11
N VAL A 15 -31.73 -12.20 -19.55
CA VAL A 15 -31.85 -10.95 -18.77
C VAL A 15 -32.48 -9.85 -19.63
N ASP A 16 -31.88 -9.50 -20.78
CA ASP A 16 -32.44 -8.54 -21.74
C ASP A 16 -33.90 -8.84 -22.10
N LYS A 17 -34.21 -10.12 -22.31
CA LYS A 17 -35.56 -10.57 -22.69
C LYS A 17 -36.54 -10.39 -21.53
N LEU A 18 -36.13 -10.70 -20.30
CA LEU A 18 -36.93 -10.54 -19.10
C LEU A 18 -37.16 -9.07 -18.78
N VAL A 19 -36.14 -8.22 -18.88
CA VAL A 19 -36.25 -6.75 -18.75
C VAL A 19 -37.28 -6.20 -19.75
N LYS A 20 -37.21 -6.63 -21.02
CA LYS A 20 -38.17 -6.22 -22.08
C LYS A 20 -39.60 -6.71 -21.83
N ILE A 21 -39.79 -7.88 -21.20
CA ILE A 21 -41.13 -8.37 -20.80
C ILE A 21 -41.65 -7.60 -19.58
N TYR A 22 -40.78 -7.36 -18.59
CA TYR A 22 -41.11 -6.66 -17.35
C TYR A 22 -41.53 -5.21 -17.62
N ALA A 23 -40.76 -4.46 -18.41
CA ALA A 23 -41.09 -3.09 -18.80
C ALA A 23 -42.50 -2.97 -19.39
N LYS A 24 -42.86 -3.85 -20.33
CA LYS A 24 -44.21 -3.89 -20.93
C LYS A 24 -45.33 -4.17 -19.94
N LYS A 25 -45.08 -5.01 -18.92
CA LYS A 25 -46.06 -5.29 -17.85
C LYS A 25 -46.23 -4.13 -16.88
N VAL A 26 -45.16 -3.38 -16.62
CA VAL A 26 -45.21 -2.14 -15.82
C VAL A 26 -46.00 -1.07 -16.59
N GLU A 27 -45.78 -0.92 -17.90
CA GLU A 27 -46.58 -0.06 -18.78
C GLU A 27 -48.06 -0.46 -18.82
N SER A 28 -48.38 -1.76 -18.90
CA SER A 28 -49.76 -2.27 -18.93
C SER A 28 -50.47 -2.32 -17.57
N LYS A 29 -49.74 -2.05 -16.47
CA LYS A 29 -50.22 -2.18 -15.07
C LYS A 29 -50.73 -3.58 -14.71
N GLU A 30 -50.14 -4.62 -15.29
CA GLU A 30 -50.43 -6.02 -14.95
C GLU A 30 -49.99 -6.35 -13.52
N ARG A 31 -50.93 -6.76 -12.66
CA ARG A 31 -50.65 -7.21 -11.29
C ARG A 31 -50.06 -8.62 -11.28
N GLY A 32 -49.18 -8.89 -10.32
CA GLY A 32 -48.54 -10.21 -10.17
C GLY A 32 -47.10 -10.21 -9.65
N PHE A 33 -46.54 -9.06 -9.30
CA PHE A 33 -45.17 -8.94 -8.76
C PHE A 33 -45.12 -8.75 -7.24
N ASP A 34 -46.26 -8.42 -6.63
CA ASP A 34 -46.38 -7.97 -5.23
C ASP A 34 -45.85 -9.03 -4.23
N SER A 35 -46.09 -10.32 -4.52
CA SER A 35 -45.66 -11.44 -3.67
C SER A 35 -44.16 -11.75 -3.71
N ILE A 36 -43.34 -10.97 -4.42
CA ILE A 36 -41.87 -11.03 -4.33
C ILE A 36 -41.39 -10.07 -3.23
N SER A 37 -41.97 -8.87 -3.18
CA SER A 37 -41.68 -7.84 -2.18
C SER A 37 -41.96 -8.34 -0.76
N GLU A 38 -43.00 -9.15 -0.57
CA GLU A 38 -43.36 -9.76 0.72
C GLU A 38 -42.40 -10.86 1.19
N GLU A 39 -41.79 -11.62 0.26
CA GLU A 39 -41.02 -12.84 0.58
C GLU A 39 -39.50 -12.67 0.53
N LEU A 40 -38.99 -11.70 -0.24
CA LEU A 40 -37.55 -11.39 -0.34
C LEU A 40 -37.22 -9.96 0.13
N LEU A 41 -38.20 -9.18 0.60
CA LEU A 41 -38.02 -7.79 1.07
C LEU A 41 -37.38 -6.84 0.03
N MET A 42 -37.47 -7.17 -1.26
CA MET A 42 -36.97 -6.36 -2.37
C MET A 42 -38.04 -6.13 -3.43
N SER A 43 -38.15 -4.89 -3.88
CA SER A 43 -39.02 -4.49 -4.99
C SER A 43 -38.43 -4.94 -6.34
N PRO A 44 -39.20 -5.65 -7.20
CA PRO A 44 -38.75 -6.00 -8.55
C PRO A 44 -38.41 -4.78 -9.43
N HIS A 45 -38.95 -3.59 -9.14
CA HIS A 45 -38.64 -2.36 -9.87
C HIS A 45 -37.20 -1.89 -9.64
N ASP A 46 -36.63 -2.18 -8.47
CA ASP A 46 -35.28 -1.75 -8.07
C ASP A 46 -34.19 -2.76 -8.45
N ILE A 47 -34.57 -3.97 -8.89
CA ILE A 47 -33.65 -5.00 -9.36
C ILE A 47 -33.66 -5.10 -10.88
N VAL A 48 -34.82 -5.36 -11.49
CA VAL A 48 -34.90 -5.84 -12.88
C VAL A 48 -34.20 -4.91 -13.89
N PRO A 49 -34.38 -3.57 -13.87
CA PRO A 49 -33.74 -2.69 -14.85
C PRO A 49 -32.21 -2.65 -14.74
N PHE A 50 -31.65 -3.00 -13.59
CA PHE A 50 -30.24 -2.79 -13.22
C PHE A 50 -29.45 -4.09 -13.05
N PHE A 51 -30.10 -5.25 -13.13
CA PHE A 51 -29.45 -6.53 -12.89
C PHE A 51 -28.38 -6.85 -13.95
N VAL A 52 -27.14 -7.01 -13.47
CA VAL A 52 -26.03 -7.66 -14.17
C VAL A 52 -25.96 -9.10 -13.69
N GLU A 53 -25.66 -10.03 -14.59
CA GLU A 53 -25.53 -11.44 -14.22
C GLU A 53 -24.13 -11.70 -13.64
N PRO A 54 -24.02 -12.21 -12.39
CA PRO A 54 -22.73 -12.50 -11.80
C PRO A 54 -22.17 -13.84 -12.29
N ASP A 55 -20.83 -13.98 -12.28
CA ASP A 55 -20.18 -15.27 -12.46
C ASP A 55 -20.11 -16.06 -11.15
N LEU A 56 -20.22 -17.39 -11.25
CA LEU A 56 -19.97 -18.33 -10.17
C LEU A 56 -18.63 -19.05 -10.39
N GLN A 57 -17.99 -19.45 -9.30
CA GLN A 57 -16.72 -20.17 -9.31
C GLN A 57 -16.63 -21.19 -8.17
N LEU A 58 -15.69 -22.13 -8.26
CA LEU A 58 -15.46 -23.18 -7.26
C LEU A 58 -14.52 -22.76 -6.11
N ILE A 59 -13.76 -21.68 -6.27
CA ILE A 59 -12.77 -21.22 -5.29
C ILE A 59 -13.32 -20.00 -4.53
N ASN A 60 -13.09 -19.95 -3.22
CA ASN A 60 -13.47 -18.82 -2.38
C ASN A 60 -12.68 -17.55 -2.77
N PRO A 61 -13.33 -16.45 -3.22
CA PRO A 61 -12.63 -15.19 -3.56
C PRO A 61 -12.14 -14.40 -2.35
N ALA A 62 -12.50 -14.78 -1.13
CA ALA A 62 -12.09 -14.12 0.11
C ALA A 62 -10.91 -14.82 0.83
N ASP A 63 -10.23 -15.75 0.16
CA ASP A 63 -9.12 -16.54 0.70
C ASP A 63 -7.78 -16.06 0.13
N PRO A 64 -6.89 -15.43 0.93
CA PRO A 64 -5.66 -14.81 0.44
C PRO A 64 -4.67 -15.82 -0.18
N ASP A 65 -4.64 -17.07 0.29
CA ASP A 65 -3.76 -18.12 -0.25
C ASP A 65 -4.19 -18.60 -1.66
N ASN A 66 -5.31 -18.07 -2.17
CA ASN A 66 -5.85 -18.36 -3.51
C ASN A 66 -5.78 -17.17 -4.48
N GLU A 67 -5.21 -16.03 -4.12
CA GLU A 67 -5.14 -14.83 -4.98
C GLU A 67 -4.41 -15.11 -6.32
N TYR A 68 -3.46 -16.06 -6.31
CA TYR A 68 -2.74 -16.56 -7.49
C TYR A 68 -3.46 -17.68 -8.27
N LYS A 69 -4.60 -18.20 -7.79
CA LYS A 69 -5.31 -19.33 -8.41
C LYS A 69 -6.51 -18.84 -9.22
N LYS A 70 -6.33 -18.62 -10.53
CA LYS A 70 -7.43 -18.35 -11.48
C LYS A 70 -8.38 -19.55 -11.60
N GLY A 71 -9.36 -19.61 -10.71
CA GLY A 71 -10.46 -20.57 -10.76
C GLY A 71 -11.30 -20.39 -12.04
N PHE A 72 -11.87 -21.49 -12.54
CA PHE A 72 -12.80 -21.45 -13.66
C PHE A 72 -14.08 -20.71 -13.24
N LYS A 73 -14.39 -19.61 -13.93
CA LYS A 73 -15.62 -18.83 -13.76
C LYS A 73 -16.65 -19.24 -14.81
N GLU A 74 -17.89 -19.44 -14.37
CA GLU A 74 -19.05 -19.66 -15.25
C GLU A 74 -20.22 -18.75 -14.86
N SER A 75 -20.84 -18.08 -15.84
CA SER A 75 -22.03 -17.24 -15.64
C SER A 75 -23.11 -17.96 -14.84
N ALA A 76 -23.71 -17.33 -13.83
CA ALA A 76 -24.65 -17.98 -12.92
C ALA A 76 -25.81 -18.71 -13.62
N TYR A 77 -26.24 -18.22 -14.78
CA TYR A 77 -27.19 -18.89 -15.68
C TYR A 77 -26.76 -20.33 -16.02
N CYS A 78 -25.54 -20.54 -16.50
CA CYS A 78 -25.06 -21.84 -16.98
C CYS A 78 -25.02 -22.87 -15.84
N ALA A 79 -24.40 -22.51 -14.72
CA ALA A 79 -24.31 -23.34 -13.53
C ALA A 79 -25.69 -23.70 -12.96
N LEU A 80 -26.60 -22.72 -12.87
CA LEU A 80 -27.95 -22.94 -12.34
C LEU A 80 -28.86 -23.70 -13.33
N GLU A 81 -28.67 -23.55 -14.65
CA GLU A 81 -29.34 -24.41 -15.63
C GLU A 81 -28.89 -25.87 -15.47
N GLU A 82 -27.59 -26.14 -15.35
CA GLU A 82 -27.08 -27.50 -15.15
C GLU A 82 -27.69 -28.13 -13.88
N PHE A 83 -27.60 -27.40 -12.75
CA PHE A 83 -28.14 -27.84 -11.46
C PHE A 83 -29.65 -28.12 -11.52
N ILE A 84 -30.43 -27.26 -12.18
CA ILE A 84 -31.89 -27.42 -12.29
C ILE A 84 -32.29 -28.52 -13.29
N ARG A 85 -31.53 -28.72 -14.38
CA ARG A 85 -31.91 -29.61 -15.49
C ARG A 85 -31.74 -31.09 -15.17
N VAL A 86 -30.71 -31.47 -14.41
CA VAL A 86 -30.34 -32.89 -14.20
C VAL A 86 -30.88 -33.38 -12.85
N LYS A 87 -31.51 -34.57 -12.82
CA LYS A 87 -32.13 -35.15 -11.58
C LYS A 87 -31.15 -35.36 -10.41
N LYS A 88 -29.87 -35.52 -10.75
CA LYS A 88 -28.68 -35.44 -9.92
C LYS A 88 -27.77 -34.45 -10.64
N ASP A 89 -27.19 -33.47 -9.96
CA ASP A 89 -26.15 -32.62 -10.57
C ASP A 89 -24.87 -33.43 -10.86
N ARG A 90 -23.85 -32.76 -11.41
CA ARG A 90 -22.52 -33.32 -11.71
C ARG A 90 -21.81 -34.02 -10.54
N HIS A 91 -22.25 -33.79 -9.29
CA HIS A 91 -21.70 -34.42 -8.09
C HIS A 91 -22.72 -35.30 -7.31
N GLY A 92 -23.97 -35.39 -7.80
CA GLY A 92 -25.01 -36.28 -7.25
C GLY A 92 -26.03 -35.63 -6.31
N ALA A 93 -25.90 -34.33 -6.01
CA ALA A 93 -26.68 -33.66 -4.98
C ALA A 93 -28.07 -33.17 -5.46
N ARG A 94 -28.78 -32.49 -4.53
CA ARG A 94 -30.08 -31.82 -4.76
C ARG A 94 -30.14 -30.42 -4.16
N VAL A 95 -29.13 -30.04 -3.40
CA VAL A 95 -29.01 -28.78 -2.64
C VAL A 95 -27.71 -28.12 -3.06
N LEU A 96 -27.79 -26.85 -3.41
CA LEU A 96 -26.66 -26.00 -3.77
C LEU A 96 -26.57 -24.84 -2.80
N PHE A 97 -25.41 -24.66 -2.17
CA PHE A 97 -25.08 -23.43 -1.45
C PHE A 97 -24.46 -22.41 -2.41
N LEU A 98 -25.00 -21.20 -2.42
CA LEU A 98 -24.43 -20.02 -3.08
C LEU A 98 -23.82 -19.12 -2.01
N LEU A 99 -22.50 -19.10 -1.95
CA LEU A 99 -21.72 -18.37 -0.95
C LEU A 99 -21.18 -17.07 -1.55
N ALA A 100 -21.33 -15.97 -0.82
CA ALA A 100 -20.71 -14.70 -1.17
C ALA A 100 -20.73 -13.74 0.02
N ASP A 101 -19.89 -12.72 0.03
CA ASP A 101 -19.92 -11.70 1.08
C ASP A 101 -21.13 -10.74 0.97
N ALA A 102 -21.17 -9.72 1.82
CA ALA A 102 -22.24 -8.71 1.78
C ALA A 102 -22.19 -7.89 0.47
N GLY A 103 -23.35 -7.44 -0.02
CA GLY A 103 -23.44 -6.67 -1.27
C GLY A 103 -23.31 -7.47 -2.57
N MET A 104 -22.76 -8.69 -2.54
CA MET A 104 -22.49 -9.56 -3.71
C MET A 104 -23.73 -10.14 -4.43
N GLY A 105 -24.90 -9.49 -4.36
CA GLY A 105 -26.07 -9.81 -5.21
C GLY A 105 -26.84 -11.11 -4.94
N LYS A 106 -26.54 -11.86 -3.86
CA LYS A 106 -27.18 -13.15 -3.51
C LYS A 106 -28.72 -13.15 -3.64
N THR A 107 -29.41 -12.31 -2.87
CA THR A 107 -30.88 -12.18 -2.89
C THR A 107 -31.39 -11.72 -4.26
N SER A 108 -30.66 -10.83 -4.94
CA SER A 108 -31.02 -10.31 -6.27
C SER A 108 -31.05 -11.41 -7.33
N LEU A 109 -30.09 -12.35 -7.29
CA LEU A 109 -30.07 -13.52 -8.16
C LEU A 109 -31.29 -14.42 -7.93
N LEU A 110 -31.64 -14.71 -6.66
CA LEU A 110 -32.83 -15.50 -6.32
C LEU A 110 -34.14 -14.79 -6.73
N ALA A 111 -34.22 -13.48 -6.58
CA ALA A 111 -35.36 -12.68 -7.03
C ALA A 111 -35.55 -12.77 -8.55
N MET A 112 -34.48 -12.64 -9.34
CA MET A 112 -34.53 -12.76 -10.80
C MET A 112 -34.97 -14.15 -11.27
N MET A 113 -34.55 -15.22 -10.58
CA MET A 113 -35.05 -16.58 -10.83
C MET A 113 -36.57 -16.69 -10.65
N LYS A 114 -37.14 -16.07 -9.62
CA LYS A 114 -38.61 -16.03 -9.42
C LYS A 114 -39.32 -15.18 -10.47
N ILE A 115 -38.77 -14.01 -10.83
CA ILE A 115 -39.36 -13.13 -11.83
C ILE A 115 -39.39 -13.80 -13.21
N ALA A 116 -38.44 -14.70 -13.51
CA ALA A 116 -38.45 -15.51 -14.72
C ALA A 116 -39.57 -16.55 -14.76
N GLU A 117 -39.93 -17.16 -13.63
CA GLU A 117 -41.07 -18.09 -13.53
C GLU A 117 -42.39 -17.38 -13.83
N ILE A 118 -42.62 -16.22 -13.21
CA ILE A 118 -43.81 -15.37 -13.45
C ILE A 118 -43.90 -14.92 -14.93
N ASN A 119 -42.77 -14.83 -15.63
CA ASN A 119 -42.68 -14.43 -17.04
C ASN A 119 -42.45 -15.60 -18.01
N SER A 120 -42.68 -16.84 -17.58
CA SER A 120 -42.61 -18.06 -18.42
C SER A 120 -41.26 -18.30 -19.12
N LEU A 121 -40.16 -17.81 -18.53
CA LEU A 121 -38.77 -18.10 -18.96
C LEU A 121 -38.14 -19.25 -18.14
N TRP A 122 -38.98 -20.01 -17.43
CA TRP A 122 -38.64 -21.06 -16.46
C TRP A 122 -39.17 -22.43 -16.92
N PRO A 123 -38.70 -23.58 -16.38
CA PRO A 123 -39.22 -24.89 -16.77
C PRO A 123 -40.74 -25.02 -16.54
N LYS A 124 -41.53 -25.18 -17.61
CA LYS A 124 -43.02 -25.19 -17.57
C LYS A 124 -43.65 -26.18 -16.57
N ASN A 125 -42.93 -27.23 -16.18
CA ASN A 125 -43.41 -28.27 -15.27
C ASN A 125 -43.00 -28.05 -13.81
N TYR A 126 -42.24 -26.99 -13.49
CA TYR A 126 -41.66 -26.76 -12.17
C TYR A 126 -41.99 -25.35 -11.66
N LYS A 127 -42.21 -25.22 -10.36
CA LYS A 127 -42.45 -23.93 -9.69
C LYS A 127 -41.18 -23.41 -9.05
N CYS A 128 -40.99 -22.10 -9.10
CA CYS A 128 -39.98 -21.38 -8.33
C CYS A 128 -40.65 -20.80 -7.07
N VAL A 129 -40.11 -21.12 -5.89
CA VAL A 129 -40.60 -20.61 -4.61
C VAL A 129 -39.44 -20.00 -3.84
N PRO A 130 -39.30 -18.66 -3.79
CA PRO A 130 -38.44 -18.02 -2.82
C PRO A 130 -39.09 -18.09 -1.43
N LEU A 131 -38.23 -18.10 -0.41
CA LEU A 131 -38.60 -17.99 0.99
C LEU A 131 -37.38 -17.47 1.76
N LYS A 132 -37.46 -16.27 2.35
CA LYS A 132 -36.42 -15.81 3.27
C LYS A 132 -36.44 -16.66 4.54
N ILE A 133 -35.26 -17.09 4.99
CA ILE A 133 -35.14 -17.98 6.15
C ILE A 133 -35.54 -17.22 7.43
N SER A 134 -36.26 -17.92 8.30
CA SER A 134 -37.04 -17.39 9.42
C SER A 134 -37.32 -18.50 10.43
N LYS A 135 -37.66 -18.16 11.68
CA LYS A 135 -37.92 -19.15 12.75
C LYS A 135 -38.91 -20.26 12.32
N ASP A 136 -39.97 -19.88 11.62
CA ASP A 136 -41.07 -20.74 11.14
C ASP A 136 -40.84 -21.40 9.75
N SER A 137 -39.68 -21.17 9.11
CA SER A 137 -39.36 -21.66 7.76
C SER A 137 -39.60 -23.16 7.56
N ILE A 138 -39.21 -23.98 8.54
CA ILE A 138 -39.40 -25.44 8.50
C ILE A 138 -40.88 -25.81 8.24
N ASP A 139 -41.81 -25.13 8.91
CA ASP A 139 -43.24 -25.42 8.78
C ASP A 139 -43.84 -24.83 7.50
N ARG A 140 -43.34 -23.67 7.04
CA ARG A 140 -43.68 -23.12 5.72
C ARG A 140 -43.26 -24.10 4.61
N ILE A 141 -42.04 -24.65 4.68
CA ILE A 141 -41.50 -25.68 3.75
C ILE A 141 -42.30 -26.99 3.78
N LYS A 142 -42.76 -27.43 4.96
CA LYS A 142 -43.65 -28.61 5.10
C LYS A 142 -45.03 -28.37 4.48
N LYS A 143 -45.58 -27.15 4.57
CA LYS A 143 -46.91 -26.76 4.05
C LYS A 143 -46.95 -26.55 2.52
N LEU A 144 -45.81 -26.51 1.82
CA LEU A 144 -45.74 -26.32 0.37
C LEU A 144 -46.48 -27.42 -0.41
N LYS A 145 -47.44 -27.04 -1.25
CA LYS A 145 -48.18 -27.96 -2.14
C LYS A 145 -47.36 -28.28 -3.40
N GLY A 146 -47.29 -29.55 -3.76
CA GLY A 146 -46.66 -30.00 -5.02
C GLY A 146 -45.14 -30.14 -5.01
N ARG A 147 -44.51 -30.29 -3.83
CA ARG A 147 -43.05 -30.22 -3.59
C ARG A 147 -42.17 -30.96 -4.60
N ALA A 148 -42.59 -32.13 -5.09
CA ALA A 148 -41.84 -32.91 -6.09
C ALA A 148 -41.63 -32.19 -7.45
N ARG A 149 -42.26 -31.02 -7.66
CA ARG A 149 -42.07 -30.12 -8.80
C ARG A 149 -41.66 -28.70 -8.35
N THR A 150 -41.18 -28.52 -7.12
CA THR A 150 -40.74 -27.23 -6.58
C THR A 150 -39.21 -27.13 -6.60
N VAL A 151 -38.70 -26.07 -7.22
CA VAL A 151 -37.38 -25.50 -6.94
C VAL A 151 -37.57 -24.48 -5.84
N LEU A 152 -36.95 -24.74 -4.69
CA LEU A 152 -37.05 -23.91 -3.49
C LEU A 152 -35.78 -23.04 -3.40
N LEU A 153 -35.95 -21.74 -3.23
CA LEU A 153 -34.86 -20.79 -3.03
C LEU A 153 -34.95 -20.27 -1.59
N LEU A 154 -34.00 -20.67 -0.75
CA LEU A 154 -33.93 -20.25 0.65
C LEU A 154 -32.92 -19.10 0.78
N ASP A 155 -33.43 -17.90 1.03
CA ASP A 155 -32.60 -16.69 1.06
C ASP A 155 -32.07 -16.37 2.47
N ALA A 156 -30.88 -15.77 2.51
CA ALA A 156 -30.22 -15.24 3.71
C ALA A 156 -30.16 -16.22 4.91
N LEU A 157 -29.49 -17.38 4.75
CA LEU A 157 -29.22 -18.29 5.86
C LEU A 157 -28.39 -17.60 6.97
N ASP A 158 -27.57 -16.62 6.60
CA ASP A 158 -26.80 -15.80 7.54
C ASP A 158 -27.62 -14.80 8.37
N GLU A 159 -28.94 -14.78 8.23
CA GLU A 159 -29.86 -13.93 8.99
C GLU A 159 -30.89 -14.73 9.85
N ASP A 160 -30.77 -16.07 9.96
CA ASP A 160 -31.70 -16.88 10.76
C ASP A 160 -31.45 -16.74 12.27
N VAL A 161 -32.13 -15.79 12.92
CA VAL A 161 -32.15 -15.55 14.37
C VAL A 161 -32.70 -16.75 15.20
N SER A 162 -32.95 -17.91 14.60
CA SER A 162 -33.19 -19.19 15.31
C SER A 162 -32.11 -20.25 15.13
N SER A 163 -31.00 -19.95 14.44
CA SER A 163 -29.84 -20.84 14.35
C SER A 163 -28.80 -20.61 15.45
N PHE A 164 -28.92 -19.54 16.24
CA PHE A 164 -27.82 -18.97 17.01
C PHE A 164 -27.27 -19.87 18.14
N ASP A 165 -28.08 -20.83 18.64
CA ASP A 165 -27.66 -21.81 19.66
C ASP A 165 -27.16 -23.14 19.06
N ASP A 166 -27.61 -23.50 17.84
CA ASP A 166 -27.25 -24.74 17.13
C ASP A 166 -27.41 -24.57 15.60
N ILE A 167 -26.35 -24.07 14.96
CA ILE A 167 -26.36 -23.80 13.51
C ILE A 167 -26.40 -25.11 12.71
N GLU A 168 -25.65 -26.14 13.11
CA GLU A 168 -25.54 -27.37 12.33
C GLU A 168 -26.85 -28.18 12.40
N GLY A 169 -27.43 -28.35 13.58
CA GLY A 169 -28.74 -28.96 13.76
C GLY A 169 -29.84 -28.21 13.01
N ARG A 170 -29.85 -26.87 13.09
CA ARG A 170 -30.80 -26.03 12.35
C ARG A 170 -30.68 -26.19 10.83
N ILE A 171 -29.47 -26.24 10.28
CA ILE A 171 -29.25 -26.49 8.85
C ILE A 171 -29.68 -27.92 8.49
N VAL A 172 -29.31 -28.93 9.28
CA VAL A 172 -29.73 -30.33 9.07
C VAL A 172 -31.26 -30.47 9.07
N ASP A 173 -31.97 -29.73 9.90
CA ASP A 173 -33.44 -29.74 9.95
C ASP A 173 -34.11 -29.01 8.79
N LEU A 174 -33.52 -27.92 8.30
CA LEU A 174 -33.93 -27.30 7.02
C LEU A 174 -33.71 -28.29 5.85
N LEU A 175 -32.54 -28.93 5.77
CA LEU A 175 -32.23 -29.96 4.77
C LEU A 175 -33.21 -31.15 4.87
N ASN A 176 -33.54 -31.61 6.08
CA ASN A 176 -34.57 -32.62 6.32
C ASN A 176 -35.95 -32.18 5.80
N ALA A 177 -36.39 -30.96 6.12
CA ALA A 177 -37.68 -30.43 5.69
C ALA A 177 -37.78 -30.35 4.16
N THR A 178 -36.69 -29.99 3.48
CA THR A 178 -36.65 -29.84 2.01
C THR A 178 -36.56 -31.14 1.22
N LYS A 179 -36.34 -32.32 1.84
CA LYS A 179 -36.15 -33.64 1.16
C LYS A 179 -37.18 -34.01 0.07
N GLY A 180 -38.40 -33.47 0.14
CA GLY A 180 -39.48 -33.67 -0.83
C GLY A 180 -39.52 -32.65 -1.99
N CYS A 181 -38.63 -31.67 -2.02
CA CYS A 181 -38.47 -30.70 -3.11
C CYS A 181 -37.68 -31.32 -4.28
N TYR A 182 -37.80 -30.74 -5.48
CA TYR A 182 -37.04 -31.20 -6.65
C TYR A 182 -35.57 -30.74 -6.60
N ARG A 183 -35.38 -29.46 -6.27
CA ARG A 183 -34.10 -28.78 -6.10
C ARG A 183 -34.21 -27.73 -5.00
N VAL A 184 -33.09 -27.44 -4.34
CA VAL A 184 -32.97 -26.39 -3.33
C VAL A 184 -31.72 -25.56 -3.63
N VAL A 185 -31.86 -24.24 -3.60
CA VAL A 185 -30.74 -23.30 -3.57
C VAL A 185 -30.78 -22.59 -2.22
N ILE A 186 -29.63 -22.46 -1.55
CA ILE A 186 -29.50 -21.80 -0.24
C ILE A 186 -28.40 -20.75 -0.36
N THR A 187 -28.69 -19.48 -0.08
CA THR A 187 -27.68 -18.41 -0.10
C THR A 187 -27.15 -18.12 1.30
N CYS A 188 -25.84 -17.87 1.44
CA CYS A 188 -25.21 -17.55 2.72
C CYS A 188 -23.94 -16.69 2.56
N ARG A 189 -23.36 -16.20 3.67
CA ARG A 189 -22.01 -15.59 3.68
C ARG A 189 -20.90 -16.64 3.71
N ASN A 190 -19.77 -16.32 3.08
CA ASN A 190 -18.60 -17.19 2.97
C ASN A 190 -18.14 -17.77 4.32
N GLN A 191 -18.19 -16.95 5.37
CA GLN A 191 -17.72 -17.28 6.72
C GLN A 191 -18.78 -17.92 7.64
N PHE A 192 -20.02 -18.13 7.19
CA PHE A 192 -21.11 -18.60 8.07
C PHE A 192 -21.12 -20.12 8.26
N LEU A 193 -20.71 -20.89 7.26
CA LEU A 193 -20.69 -22.35 7.36
C LEU A 193 -19.53 -22.81 8.27
N PRO A 194 -19.74 -23.77 9.19
CA PRO A 194 -18.72 -24.26 10.11
C PRO A 194 -17.73 -25.22 9.41
N LEU A 195 -16.98 -24.72 8.43
CA LEU A 195 -16.07 -25.47 7.54
C LEU A 195 -14.78 -25.98 8.23
N GLY A 196 -14.75 -26.06 9.57
CA GLY A 196 -13.51 -26.13 10.36
C GLY A 196 -13.24 -27.41 11.15
N LYS A 197 -14.00 -28.51 10.95
CA LYS A 197 -13.84 -29.74 11.77
C LYS A 197 -13.90 -31.09 11.06
N THR A 198 -14.09 -31.15 9.74
CA THR A 198 -14.11 -32.41 8.98
C THR A 198 -13.24 -32.33 7.74
N GLU A 199 -12.40 -33.36 7.61
CA GLU A 199 -11.51 -33.80 6.51
C GLU A 199 -11.35 -32.89 5.28
N VAL A 200 -10.08 -32.65 4.91
CA VAL A 200 -9.65 -31.98 3.66
C VAL A 200 -10.49 -32.47 2.47
N PHE A 201 -11.40 -31.64 1.99
CA PHE A 201 -12.37 -32.03 0.96
C PHE A 201 -11.64 -32.48 -0.32
N PRO A 202 -11.81 -33.76 -0.77
CA PRO A 202 -11.15 -34.26 -1.98
C PRO A 202 -11.58 -33.54 -3.28
N ARG A 203 -12.58 -32.67 -3.20
CA ARG A 203 -13.05 -31.76 -4.25
C ARG A 203 -13.59 -30.49 -3.61
N GLN A 204 -13.23 -29.32 -4.13
CA GLN A 204 -13.68 -28.01 -3.62
C GLN A 204 -15.16 -27.68 -3.98
N ASP A 205 -15.91 -28.64 -4.53
CA ASP A 205 -17.24 -28.45 -5.12
C ASP A 205 -18.41 -28.98 -4.25
N GLN A 206 -18.12 -29.62 -3.10
CA GLN A 206 -19.12 -30.19 -2.20
C GLN A 206 -18.82 -29.99 -0.71
N ILE A 207 -19.89 -30.01 0.10
CA ILE A 207 -19.84 -30.17 1.56
C ILE A 207 -20.79 -31.28 2.03
N SER A 208 -20.46 -31.88 3.17
CA SER A 208 -21.27 -32.90 3.85
C SER A 208 -21.79 -32.35 5.17
N LEU A 209 -23.11 -32.32 5.35
CA LEU A 209 -23.79 -31.83 6.55
C LEU A 209 -24.72 -32.92 7.11
N GLY A 210 -24.27 -33.58 8.17
CA GLY A 210 -24.85 -34.84 8.65
C GLY A 210 -24.92 -35.91 7.55
N SER A 211 -26.13 -36.30 7.16
CA SER A 211 -26.37 -37.28 6.09
C SER A 211 -26.63 -36.67 4.70
N HIS A 212 -26.36 -35.37 4.52
CA HIS A 212 -26.63 -34.63 3.27
C HIS A 212 -25.35 -34.22 2.56
N SER A 213 -25.16 -34.70 1.32
CA SER A 213 -24.19 -34.13 0.38
C SER A 213 -24.84 -32.95 -0.36
N CYS A 214 -24.18 -31.80 -0.32
CA CYS A 214 -24.61 -30.55 -0.93
C CYS A 214 -23.49 -29.99 -1.82
N GLY A 215 -23.84 -29.39 -2.96
CA GLY A 215 -22.87 -28.66 -3.80
C GLY A 215 -22.59 -27.27 -3.24
N VAL A 216 -21.43 -26.70 -3.56
CA VAL A 216 -21.04 -25.33 -3.22
C VAL A 216 -20.58 -24.58 -4.47
N LEU A 217 -21.03 -23.34 -4.62
CA LEU A 217 -20.51 -22.37 -5.58
C LEU A 217 -20.37 -21.00 -4.89
N TYR A 218 -19.29 -20.29 -5.22
CA TYR A 218 -19.04 -18.92 -4.76
C TYR A 218 -19.45 -17.92 -5.83
N ILE A 219 -20.05 -16.80 -5.45
CA ILE A 219 -20.23 -15.65 -6.37
C ILE A 219 -18.88 -14.94 -6.51
N SER A 220 -18.47 -14.70 -7.75
CA SER A 220 -17.27 -13.93 -8.07
C SER A 220 -17.48 -12.43 -7.78
N PRO A 221 -16.44 -11.71 -7.33
CA PRO A 221 -16.41 -10.25 -7.45
C PRO A 221 -16.61 -9.84 -8.91
N PHE A 222 -17.30 -8.72 -9.14
CA PHE A 222 -17.56 -8.21 -10.49
C PHE A 222 -16.24 -7.90 -11.22
N SER A 223 -16.14 -8.35 -12.47
CA SER A 223 -15.15 -7.83 -13.42
C SER A 223 -15.44 -6.36 -13.76
N ASP A 224 -14.47 -5.71 -14.38
CA ASP A 224 -14.63 -4.37 -14.95
C ASP A 224 -15.81 -4.32 -15.92
N ASP A 225 -15.94 -5.30 -16.83
CA ASP A 225 -17.09 -5.45 -17.73
C ASP A 225 -18.44 -5.48 -16.99
N GLN A 226 -18.54 -6.23 -15.88
CA GLN A 226 -19.78 -6.37 -15.10
C GLN A 226 -20.11 -5.10 -14.32
N ALA A 227 -19.10 -4.43 -13.78
CA ALA A 227 -19.25 -3.15 -13.09
C ALA A 227 -19.64 -2.02 -14.04
N GLU A 228 -19.05 -2.00 -15.25
CA GLU A 228 -19.37 -1.06 -16.31
C GLU A 228 -20.76 -1.34 -16.92
N GLU A 229 -21.16 -2.61 -17.10
CA GLU A 229 -22.53 -2.97 -17.50
C GLU A 229 -23.56 -2.51 -16.46
N TYR A 230 -23.25 -2.60 -15.16
CA TYR A 230 -24.11 -2.12 -14.09
C TYR A 230 -24.30 -0.60 -14.17
N ILE A 231 -23.21 0.15 -14.36
CA ILE A 231 -23.23 1.61 -14.53
C ILE A 231 -24.02 2.01 -15.79
N LYS A 232 -23.79 1.33 -16.92
CA LYS A 232 -24.55 1.51 -18.18
C LYS A 232 -26.05 1.23 -18.04
N LYS A 233 -26.45 0.30 -17.17
CA LYS A 233 -27.86 0.05 -16.82
C LYS A 233 -28.42 1.06 -15.82
N ARG A 234 -27.62 1.51 -14.83
CA ARG A 234 -28.03 2.45 -13.77
C ARG A 234 -28.25 3.87 -14.30
N PHE A 235 -27.41 4.32 -15.22
CA PHE A 235 -27.48 5.64 -15.86
C PHE A 235 -27.66 5.50 -17.39
N PRO A 236 -28.81 4.97 -17.86
CA PRO A 236 -29.00 4.64 -19.26
C PRO A 236 -29.16 5.91 -20.11
N ARG A 237 -28.43 6.00 -21.23
CA ARG A 237 -28.55 7.14 -22.16
C ARG A 237 -30.01 7.35 -22.62
N SER A 238 -30.52 8.58 -22.58
CA SER A 238 -31.89 8.92 -23.03
C SER A 238 -32.10 8.75 -24.54
N LEU A 239 -33.34 8.94 -25.04
CA LEU A 239 -33.59 8.87 -26.48
C LEU A 239 -32.88 10.00 -27.27
N PRO A 240 -32.91 11.27 -26.80
CA PRO A 240 -32.03 12.32 -27.32
C PRO A 240 -30.55 11.92 -27.28
N GLU A 241 -30.01 11.47 -26.14
CA GLU A 241 -28.59 11.06 -26.03
C GLU A 241 -28.23 9.86 -26.93
N LYS A 242 -29.18 9.03 -27.36
CA LYS A 242 -28.92 7.94 -28.32
C LYS A 242 -28.97 8.39 -29.79
N LEU A 243 -29.67 9.48 -30.09
CA LEU A 243 -29.77 10.08 -31.43
C LEU A 243 -28.71 11.18 -31.65
N LEU A 244 -28.38 11.91 -30.59
CA LEU A 244 -27.43 13.01 -30.51
C LEU A 244 -26.11 12.60 -29.83
N PHE A 245 -25.96 11.33 -29.48
CA PHE A 245 -24.79 10.71 -28.84
C PHE A 245 -24.40 11.17 -27.44
N SER A 246 -24.31 12.50 -27.24
CA SER A 246 -24.00 13.26 -26.03
C SER A 246 -23.91 12.41 -24.76
N GLN A 247 -22.70 12.34 -24.18
CA GLN A 247 -22.43 11.55 -22.99
C GLN A 247 -23.38 11.90 -21.83
N ASN A 248 -23.85 10.88 -21.09
CA ASN A 248 -24.64 11.08 -19.88
C ASN A 248 -23.67 11.40 -18.73
N TYR A 249 -23.69 12.62 -18.20
CA TYR A 249 -22.73 13.04 -17.17
C TYR A 249 -22.68 12.10 -15.95
N LYS A 250 -23.82 11.52 -15.53
CA LYS A 250 -23.83 10.55 -14.41
C LYS A 250 -23.15 9.23 -14.74
N LEU A 251 -23.19 8.81 -16.00
CA LEU A 251 -22.47 7.64 -16.49
C LEU A 251 -20.95 7.88 -16.37
N VAL A 252 -20.49 9.07 -16.77
CA VAL A 252 -19.08 9.48 -16.69
C VAL A 252 -18.63 9.61 -15.23
N SER A 253 -19.37 10.33 -14.38
CA SER A 253 -19.07 10.43 -12.94
C SER A 253 -19.05 9.06 -12.25
N ALA A 254 -19.94 8.14 -12.64
CA ALA A 254 -19.96 6.77 -12.12
C ALA A 254 -18.72 5.97 -12.56
N ALA A 255 -18.32 6.07 -13.84
CA ALA A 255 -17.13 5.40 -14.36
C ALA A 255 -15.85 5.94 -13.68
N ARG A 256 -15.69 7.26 -13.57
CA ARG A 256 -14.60 7.91 -12.82
C ARG A 256 -14.54 7.45 -11.36
N ALA A 257 -15.68 7.31 -10.69
CA ALA A 257 -15.75 6.78 -9.33
C ALA A 257 -15.38 5.28 -9.26
N LEU A 258 -15.74 4.48 -10.27
CA LEU A 258 -15.41 3.04 -10.34
C LEU A 258 -13.91 2.79 -10.56
N MET A 259 -13.26 3.54 -11.45
CA MET A 259 -11.81 3.42 -11.68
C MET A 259 -11.01 3.66 -10.38
N LYS A 260 -11.55 4.47 -9.48
CA LYS A 260 -10.94 4.84 -8.19
C LYS A 260 -11.30 3.88 -7.04
N ILE A 261 -11.88 2.71 -7.36
CA ILE A 261 -12.11 1.59 -6.43
C ILE A 261 -11.19 0.41 -6.85
N PRO A 262 -10.01 0.26 -6.22
CA PRO A 262 -9.04 -0.77 -6.61
C PRO A 262 -9.46 -2.18 -6.19
N ASP A 263 -10.05 -2.36 -5.00
CA ASP A 263 -10.45 -3.67 -4.50
C ASP A 263 -11.73 -4.18 -5.18
N LEU A 264 -11.56 -5.15 -6.09
CA LEU A 264 -12.64 -5.85 -6.80
C LEU A 264 -13.74 -6.38 -5.86
N ARG A 265 -13.39 -6.81 -4.64
CA ARG A 265 -14.33 -7.39 -3.67
C ARG A 265 -15.32 -6.33 -3.14
N SER A 266 -14.87 -5.10 -2.92
CA SER A 266 -15.70 -3.96 -2.49
C SER A 266 -16.63 -3.42 -3.59
N ARG A 267 -16.29 -3.58 -4.88
CA ARG A 267 -16.99 -2.94 -6.00
C ARG A 267 -18.50 -3.23 -6.04
N PRO A 268 -19.01 -4.47 -5.95
CA PRO A 268 -20.45 -4.72 -5.99
C PRO A 268 -21.21 -4.03 -4.85
N LEU A 269 -20.61 -3.94 -3.66
CA LEU A 269 -21.19 -3.25 -2.50
C LEU A 269 -21.20 -1.73 -2.68
N LEU A 270 -20.06 -1.13 -3.08
CA LEU A 270 -19.94 0.31 -3.33
C LEU A 270 -20.83 0.79 -4.49
N LEU A 271 -21.01 -0.03 -5.54
CA LEU A 271 -21.95 0.22 -6.63
C LEU A 271 -23.41 0.37 -6.15
N THR A 272 -23.81 -0.27 -5.05
CA THR A 272 -25.16 -0.07 -4.47
C THR A 272 -25.38 1.31 -3.83
N TYR A 273 -24.27 2.04 -3.60
CA TYR A 273 -24.21 3.41 -3.07
C TYR A 273 -23.70 4.43 -4.12
N ILE A 274 -23.59 4.06 -5.40
CA ILE A 274 -23.03 4.93 -6.44
C ILE A 274 -23.77 6.28 -6.57
N ASP A 275 -25.09 6.29 -6.32
CA ASP A 275 -25.89 7.51 -6.26
C ASP A 275 -25.52 8.44 -5.08
N ASP A 276 -24.98 7.92 -3.98
CA ASP A 276 -24.51 8.73 -2.85
C ASP A 276 -23.07 9.21 -3.09
N ILE A 277 -22.20 8.35 -3.64
CA ILE A 277 -20.82 8.68 -4.01
C ILE A 277 -20.79 9.85 -5.02
N ILE A 278 -21.66 9.84 -6.04
CA ILE A 278 -21.73 10.90 -7.06
C ILE A 278 -22.32 12.22 -6.50
N LYS A 279 -23.19 12.18 -5.47
CA LYS A 279 -23.78 13.41 -4.88
C LYS A 279 -22.75 14.25 -4.11
N HIS A 280 -21.75 13.61 -3.53
CA HIS A 280 -20.83 14.22 -2.58
C HIS A 280 -19.54 14.76 -3.19
N ASP A 281 -19.43 14.77 -4.54
CA ASP A 281 -18.31 15.31 -5.32
C ASP A 281 -16.93 15.02 -4.71
N VAL A 282 -16.66 13.72 -4.54
CA VAL A 282 -15.68 13.15 -3.60
C VAL A 282 -14.20 13.38 -3.96
N GLY A 283 -13.88 14.32 -4.86
CA GLY A 283 -12.51 14.76 -5.17
C GLY A 283 -11.57 13.68 -5.69
N GLY A 284 -12.08 12.49 -6.06
CA GLY A 284 -11.28 11.37 -6.56
C GLY A 284 -10.48 10.58 -5.51
N ASN A 285 -10.75 10.73 -4.22
CA ASN A 285 -9.98 10.11 -3.13
C ASN A 285 -10.77 8.98 -2.45
N LEU A 286 -10.13 7.83 -2.21
CA LEU A 286 -10.76 6.61 -1.66
C LEU A 286 -11.34 6.81 -0.25
N TYR A 287 -10.69 7.61 0.61
CA TYR A 287 -11.22 7.99 1.92
C TYR A 287 -12.51 8.81 1.77
N LYS A 288 -12.53 9.77 0.83
CA LYS A 288 -13.69 10.63 0.56
C LYS A 288 -14.86 9.84 -0.06
N ILE A 289 -14.58 8.81 -0.88
CA ILE A 289 -15.58 7.83 -1.35
C ILE A 289 -16.23 7.09 -0.16
N TYR A 290 -15.42 6.53 0.75
CA TYR A 290 -15.93 5.80 1.91
C TYR A 290 -16.69 6.71 2.88
N MET A 291 -16.19 7.91 3.13
CA MET A 291 -16.85 8.90 3.97
C MET A 291 -18.22 9.30 3.39
N ALA A 292 -18.35 9.49 2.08
CA ALA A 292 -19.64 9.75 1.45
C ALA A 292 -20.67 8.61 1.65
N VAL A 293 -20.23 7.35 1.60
CA VAL A 293 -21.10 6.19 1.90
C VAL A 293 -21.52 6.16 3.37
N VAL A 294 -20.58 6.42 4.29
CA VAL A 294 -20.86 6.52 5.73
C VAL A 294 -21.81 7.67 6.05
N THR A 295 -21.56 8.87 5.53
CA THR A 295 -22.44 10.05 5.68
C THR A 295 -23.83 9.77 5.10
N GLY A 296 -23.92 9.19 3.90
CA GLY A 296 -25.20 8.81 3.29
C GLY A 296 -25.99 7.78 4.09
N TRP A 297 -25.32 6.87 4.80
CA TRP A 297 -25.96 5.95 5.75
C TRP A 297 -26.41 6.64 7.03
N LEU A 298 -25.54 7.40 7.69
CA LEU A 298 -25.85 8.13 8.94
C LEU A 298 -27.04 9.08 8.78
N GLN A 299 -27.15 9.76 7.62
CA GLN A 299 -28.29 10.63 7.28
C GLN A 299 -29.60 9.84 7.14
N ARG A 300 -29.57 8.58 6.68
CA ARG A 300 -30.78 7.75 6.59
C ARG A 300 -31.27 7.35 7.97
N GLU A 301 -30.40 6.81 8.82
CA GLU A 301 -30.74 6.35 10.17
C GLU A 301 -31.28 7.50 11.05
N SER A 302 -30.78 8.73 10.90
CA SER A 302 -31.30 9.91 11.62
C SER A 302 -32.56 10.52 11.00
N CYS A 303 -32.78 10.40 9.68
CA CYS A 303 -34.01 10.88 9.03
C CYS A 303 -35.21 9.92 9.20
N GLU A 304 -35.00 8.67 9.62
CA GLU A 304 -36.09 7.78 10.02
C GLU A 304 -36.76 8.28 11.30
N LYS A 305 -37.96 8.85 11.14
CA LYS A 305 -38.76 9.60 12.14
C LYS A 305 -39.24 8.79 13.37
N ARG A 306 -38.56 7.71 13.75
CA ARG A 306 -38.91 6.81 14.86
C ARG A 306 -37.76 6.51 15.81
N ASN A 307 -36.51 6.56 15.35
CA ASN A 307 -35.40 5.94 16.08
C ASN A 307 -34.66 6.94 17.00
N GLY A 308 -34.75 8.26 16.71
CA GLY A 308 -34.11 9.29 17.53
C GLY A 308 -32.58 9.14 17.60
N ILE A 309 -31.99 8.69 16.49
CA ILE A 309 -30.55 8.44 16.37
C ILE A 309 -29.81 9.75 16.14
N ASP A 310 -28.75 9.95 16.92
CA ASP A 310 -27.77 11.01 16.75
C ASP A 310 -26.65 10.52 15.84
N SER A 311 -26.47 11.17 14.68
CA SER A 311 -25.50 10.74 13.66
C SER A 311 -24.04 10.87 14.11
N GLU A 312 -23.71 11.84 14.95
CA GLU A 312 -22.34 12.05 15.44
C GLU A 312 -22.00 11.00 16.50
N LYS A 313 -22.92 10.74 17.42
CA LYS A 313 -22.78 9.67 18.43
C LYS A 313 -22.75 8.28 17.81
N LEU A 314 -23.57 8.00 16.81
CA LEU A 314 -23.53 6.71 16.11
C LEU A 314 -22.20 6.52 15.36
N LEU A 315 -21.65 7.57 14.73
CA LEU A 315 -20.33 7.51 14.11
C LEU A 315 -19.24 7.20 15.16
N LEU A 316 -19.22 7.92 16.28
CA LEU A 316 -18.26 7.70 17.36
C LEU A 316 -18.35 6.27 17.94
N ALA A 317 -19.57 5.77 18.14
CA ALA A 317 -19.80 4.39 18.59
C ALA A 317 -19.25 3.36 17.57
N CYS A 318 -19.46 3.58 16.27
CA CYS A 318 -18.90 2.73 15.22
C CYS A 318 -17.35 2.79 15.19
N VAL A 319 -16.74 3.94 15.43
CA VAL A 319 -15.27 4.09 15.50
C VAL A 319 -14.70 3.30 16.69
N HIS A 320 -15.28 3.39 17.89
CA HIS A 320 -14.84 2.60 19.04
C HIS A 320 -14.96 1.09 18.79
N LEU A 321 -16.04 0.63 18.14
CA LEU A 321 -16.20 -0.78 17.76
C LEU A 321 -15.14 -1.22 16.74
N ALA A 322 -14.82 -0.39 15.74
CA ALA A 322 -13.80 -0.69 14.74
C ALA A 322 -12.39 -0.77 15.34
N HIS A 323 -12.07 0.11 16.28
CA HIS A 323 -10.81 0.07 17.04
C HIS A 323 -10.72 -1.22 17.87
N TRP A 324 -11.75 -1.56 18.65
CA TRP A 324 -11.76 -2.79 19.45
C TRP A 324 -11.59 -4.06 18.60
N PHE A 325 -12.22 -4.12 17.42
CA PHE A 325 -12.03 -5.23 16.48
C PHE A 325 -10.59 -5.35 15.98
N GLN A 326 -9.92 -4.22 15.72
CA GLN A 326 -8.51 -4.19 15.30
C GLN A 326 -7.59 -4.74 16.38
N GLU A 327 -7.63 -4.17 17.60
CA GLU A 327 -6.76 -4.57 18.71
C GLU A 327 -6.94 -6.05 19.10
N ASN A 328 -8.20 -6.50 19.17
CA ASN A 328 -8.52 -7.86 19.60
C ASN A 328 -8.41 -8.88 18.45
N LYS A 329 -8.08 -8.44 17.23
CA LYS A 329 -8.05 -9.24 15.99
C LYS A 329 -9.36 -10.04 15.79
N ARG A 330 -10.50 -9.38 16.03
CA ARG A 330 -11.87 -9.93 15.99
C ARG A 330 -12.71 -9.28 14.87
N LEU A 331 -13.82 -9.92 14.52
CA LEU A 331 -14.76 -9.45 13.48
C LEU A 331 -16.22 -9.31 13.99
N ALA A 332 -16.52 -9.70 15.23
CA ALA A 332 -17.86 -9.59 15.82
C ALA A 332 -17.82 -9.50 17.36
N VAL A 333 -18.84 -8.86 17.97
CA VAL A 333 -18.91 -8.55 19.41
C VAL A 333 -20.28 -8.86 20.03
N SER A 334 -20.33 -9.39 21.25
CA SER A 334 -21.60 -9.73 21.91
C SER A 334 -22.34 -8.51 22.44
N GLN A 335 -23.66 -8.66 22.61
CA GLN A 335 -24.51 -7.65 23.24
C GLN A 335 -24.01 -7.28 24.66
N GLU A 336 -23.54 -8.27 25.42
CA GLU A 336 -23.04 -8.09 26.79
C GLU A 336 -21.68 -7.40 26.86
N SER A 337 -20.86 -7.50 25.80
CA SER A 337 -19.60 -6.76 25.69
C SER A 337 -19.76 -5.37 25.06
N LEU A 338 -20.91 -5.07 24.45
CA LEU A 338 -21.14 -3.79 23.79
C LEU A 338 -20.99 -2.62 24.79
N ASP A 339 -21.66 -2.73 25.93
CA ASP A 339 -21.70 -1.72 27.00
C ASP A 339 -20.35 -1.61 27.75
N SER A 340 -19.46 -2.59 27.63
CA SER A 340 -18.11 -2.54 28.22
C SER A 340 -17.04 -1.98 27.26
N ILE A 341 -17.37 -1.86 25.97
CA ILE A 341 -16.53 -1.24 24.93
C ILE A 341 -16.99 0.20 24.68
N LEU A 342 -18.30 0.42 24.65
CA LEU A 342 -18.93 1.73 24.57
C LEU A 342 -19.16 2.26 25.99
N ILE A 343 -18.09 2.86 26.55
CA ILE A 343 -18.00 3.34 27.94
C ILE A 343 -19.14 4.30 28.34
N ASP A 344 -19.73 5.00 27.36
CA ASP A 344 -20.97 5.77 27.54
C ASP A 344 -22.18 4.96 27.02
N CYS A 345 -23.14 4.70 27.92
CA CYS A 345 -24.38 4.00 27.61
C CYS A 345 -25.23 4.68 26.52
N ASP A 346 -25.10 5.99 26.29
CA ASP A 346 -25.78 6.68 25.19
C ASP A 346 -25.27 6.18 23.82
N LEU A 347 -23.95 5.97 23.69
CA LEU A 347 -23.33 5.40 22.48
C LEU A 347 -23.80 3.97 22.23
N ALA A 348 -23.90 3.15 23.29
CA ALA A 348 -24.48 1.82 23.22
C ALA A 348 -25.97 1.87 22.82
N GLU A 349 -26.74 2.83 23.31
CA GLU A 349 -28.14 2.99 22.92
C GLU A 349 -28.30 3.40 21.45
N GLN A 350 -27.43 4.26 20.90
CA GLN A 350 -27.42 4.58 19.47
C GLN A 350 -27.26 3.31 18.62
N VAL A 351 -26.26 2.47 18.95
CA VAL A 351 -25.98 1.22 18.22
C VAL A 351 -27.14 0.22 18.33
N ASN A 352 -27.80 0.15 19.48
CA ASN A 352 -28.98 -0.71 19.69
C ASN A 352 -30.24 -0.24 18.94
N ARG A 353 -30.30 1.02 18.49
CA ARG A 353 -31.42 1.60 17.71
C ARG A 353 -31.25 1.49 16.18
N VAL A 354 -30.05 1.13 15.68
CA VAL A 354 -29.72 1.03 14.25
C VAL A 354 -30.63 0.04 13.50
N SER A 355 -31.05 0.40 12.29
CA SER A 355 -31.77 -0.50 11.41
C SER A 355 -30.86 -1.65 10.92
N ILE A 356 -31.30 -2.89 11.07
CA ILE A 356 -30.59 -4.07 10.53
C ILE A 356 -31.23 -4.44 9.20
N GLY A 357 -30.47 -4.30 8.11
CA GLY A 357 -30.94 -4.58 6.75
C GLY A 357 -29.86 -4.32 5.70
N GLY A 358 -30.15 -4.69 4.44
CA GLY A 358 -29.17 -4.77 3.34
C GLY A 358 -28.48 -3.47 2.89
N ARG A 359 -28.75 -2.33 3.55
CA ARG A 359 -28.08 -1.02 3.35
C ARG A 359 -27.52 -0.41 4.65
N SER A 360 -27.47 -1.19 5.73
CA SER A 360 -26.89 -0.78 7.00
C SER A 360 -25.42 -1.18 7.07
N LEU A 361 -24.55 -0.27 7.55
CA LEU A 361 -23.12 -0.53 7.67
C LEU A 361 -22.77 -1.39 8.89
N LEU A 362 -23.66 -1.45 9.89
CA LEU A 362 -23.56 -2.36 11.03
C LEU A 362 -24.67 -3.42 10.96
N ASN A 363 -24.32 -4.68 11.21
CA ASN A 363 -25.23 -5.83 11.12
C ASN A 363 -24.97 -6.79 12.29
N ARG A 364 -25.76 -7.86 12.39
CA ARG A 364 -25.47 -8.99 13.28
C ARG A 364 -24.93 -10.21 12.51
N ASP A 365 -24.49 -11.23 13.23
CA ASP A 365 -23.96 -12.48 12.70
C ASP A 365 -24.77 -13.72 13.11
N SER A 366 -24.20 -14.90 12.85
CA SER A 366 -24.70 -16.23 13.16
C SER A 366 -24.98 -16.51 14.65
N PHE A 367 -24.54 -15.63 15.54
CA PHE A 367 -24.62 -15.77 16.99
C PHE A 367 -25.21 -14.50 17.64
N GLY A 368 -25.81 -13.61 16.83
CA GLY A 368 -26.42 -12.35 17.27
C GLY A 368 -25.42 -11.24 17.62
N LEU A 369 -24.12 -11.46 17.36
CA LEU A 369 -23.03 -10.55 17.63
C LEU A 369 -23.03 -9.41 16.60
N PHE A 370 -22.77 -8.17 17.02
CA PHE A 370 -22.62 -7.03 16.10
C PHE A 370 -21.32 -7.14 15.30
N ARG A 371 -21.36 -6.73 14.02
CA ARG A 371 -20.22 -6.67 13.10
C ARG A 371 -20.45 -5.65 11.99
N PHE A 372 -19.38 -5.18 11.35
CA PHE A 372 -19.51 -4.36 10.14
C PHE A 372 -20.00 -5.17 8.93
N ALA A 373 -20.63 -4.48 7.98
CA ALA A 373 -21.16 -5.09 6.75
C ALA A 373 -20.04 -5.71 5.89
N HIS A 374 -18.87 -5.07 5.85
CA HIS A 374 -17.67 -5.53 5.14
C HIS A 374 -16.40 -5.03 5.85
N ARG A 375 -15.30 -5.79 5.78
CA ARG A 375 -14.04 -5.49 6.48
C ARG A 375 -13.46 -4.11 6.13
N SER A 376 -13.63 -3.64 4.90
CA SER A 376 -13.18 -2.30 4.51
C SER A 376 -13.87 -1.15 5.25
N PHE A 377 -15.07 -1.33 5.80
CA PHE A 377 -15.70 -0.33 6.66
C PHE A 377 -15.12 -0.34 8.08
N GLN A 378 -14.69 -1.50 8.59
CA GLN A 378 -13.92 -1.56 9.83
C GLN A 378 -12.60 -0.81 9.65
N GLU A 379 -11.81 -1.16 8.64
CA GLU A 379 -10.51 -0.53 8.37
C GLU A 379 -10.63 0.98 8.10
N PHE A 380 -11.67 1.43 7.40
CA PHE A 380 -12.00 2.85 7.26
C PHE A 380 -12.28 3.53 8.61
N LEU A 381 -13.13 2.93 9.46
CA LEU A 381 -13.52 3.51 10.74
C LEU A 381 -12.38 3.50 11.77
N THR A 382 -11.52 2.47 11.74
CA THR A 382 -10.28 2.40 12.53
C THR A 382 -9.36 3.58 12.18
N VAL A 383 -9.19 3.89 10.89
CA VAL A 383 -8.41 5.06 10.44
C VAL A 383 -9.14 6.38 10.74
N HIS A 384 -10.46 6.44 10.58
CA HIS A 384 -11.27 7.60 10.96
C HIS A 384 -11.15 7.92 12.46
N GLY A 385 -10.83 6.94 13.32
CA GLY A 385 -10.48 7.16 14.72
C GLY A 385 -9.27 8.08 14.91
N VAL A 386 -8.21 7.92 14.11
CA VAL A 386 -7.04 8.81 14.13
C VAL A 386 -7.44 10.24 13.76
N VAL A 387 -8.33 10.41 12.78
CA VAL A 387 -8.87 11.71 12.36
C VAL A 387 -9.67 12.40 13.48
N LEU A 388 -10.34 11.61 14.34
CA LEU A 388 -11.03 12.08 15.54
C LEU A 388 -10.10 12.24 16.76
N GLY A 389 -8.79 12.03 16.62
CA GLY A 389 -7.81 12.15 17.71
C GLY A 389 -7.82 10.99 18.70
N ILE A 390 -8.46 9.87 18.37
CA ILE A 390 -8.38 8.62 19.15
C ILE A 390 -7.04 7.96 18.83
N ASN A 391 -6.25 7.63 19.86
CA ASN A 391 -5.02 6.87 19.69
C ASN A 391 -5.37 5.40 19.36
N VAL A 392 -4.74 4.82 18.33
CA VAL A 392 -5.11 3.51 17.77
C VAL A 392 -3.89 2.58 17.74
N ALA A 393 -4.00 1.42 18.37
CA ALA A 393 -2.92 0.43 18.38
C ALA A 393 -3.06 -0.60 17.24
N TRP A 394 -2.02 -0.70 16.41
CA TRP A 394 -1.85 -1.77 15.42
C TRP A 394 -0.36 -2.10 15.24
N GLU A 395 -0.03 -3.33 14.83
CA GLU A 395 1.35 -3.77 14.60
C GLU A 395 1.89 -3.24 13.26
N GLU A 396 1.20 -3.56 12.16
CA GLU A 396 1.42 -3.01 10.81
C GLU A 396 0.03 -2.73 10.19
N PRO A 397 -0.21 -1.56 9.55
CA PRO A 397 -1.50 -1.23 8.93
C PRO A 397 -1.67 -1.95 7.57
N SER A 398 -2.92 -2.19 7.16
CA SER A 398 -3.19 -2.73 5.80
C SER A 398 -2.94 -1.66 4.72
N ASP A 399 -2.62 -2.07 3.49
CA ASP A 399 -2.55 -1.16 2.32
C ASP A 399 -3.83 -0.31 2.17
N LEU A 400 -5.00 -0.87 2.49
CA LEU A 400 -6.26 -0.13 2.47
C LEU A 400 -6.34 0.91 3.60
N MET A 401 -5.85 0.60 4.82
CA MET A 401 -5.72 1.56 5.91
C MET A 401 -4.72 2.68 5.55
N VAL A 402 -3.61 2.36 4.89
CA VAL A 402 -2.62 3.34 4.39
C VAL A 402 -3.28 4.30 3.41
N ARG A 403 -3.99 3.79 2.39
CA ARG A 403 -4.75 4.61 1.43
C ARG A 403 -5.79 5.50 2.13
N PHE A 404 -6.39 5.03 3.22
CA PHE A 404 -7.31 5.84 4.02
C PHE A 404 -6.59 6.91 4.87
N LEU A 405 -5.42 6.62 5.45
CA LEU A 405 -4.63 7.58 6.25
C LEU A 405 -4.14 8.73 5.39
N LEU A 406 -3.53 8.41 4.24
CA LEU A 406 -3.10 9.38 3.23
C LEU A 406 -4.29 10.17 2.67
N GLY A 407 -5.40 9.48 2.39
CA GLY A 407 -6.64 10.11 1.92
C GLY A 407 -7.38 10.97 2.96
N ALA A 408 -6.98 10.94 4.24
CA ALA A 408 -7.65 11.67 5.32
C ALA A 408 -7.03 13.05 5.62
N GLU A 409 -5.91 13.42 4.99
CA GLU A 409 -5.27 14.74 5.14
C GLU A 409 -4.96 15.10 6.62
N ILE A 410 -4.56 14.10 7.42
CA ILE A 410 -4.32 14.22 8.87
C ILE A 410 -3.00 14.96 9.17
N GLN A 411 -2.97 15.79 10.21
CA GLN A 411 -1.75 16.46 10.68
C GLN A 411 -1.07 15.82 11.91
N CYS A 412 -1.62 14.73 12.46
CA CYS A 412 -1.06 14.07 13.64
C CYS A 412 -1.01 12.56 13.47
N PHE A 413 0.19 12.01 13.56
CA PHE A 413 0.53 10.59 13.43
C PHE A 413 1.36 10.12 14.64
N LYS A 414 1.36 10.89 15.73
CA LYS A 414 2.25 10.69 16.88
C LYS A 414 2.14 9.26 17.44
N GLY A 415 3.26 8.56 17.53
CA GLY A 415 3.34 7.21 18.10
C GLY A 415 2.67 6.10 17.29
N LEU A 416 2.21 6.36 16.06
CA LEU A 416 1.64 5.32 15.20
C LEU A 416 2.73 4.41 14.63
N SER A 417 2.38 3.13 14.43
CA SER A 417 3.18 2.24 13.58
C SER A 417 2.86 2.52 12.11
N LEU A 418 3.87 3.01 11.38
CA LEU A 418 3.88 3.21 9.93
C LEU A 418 5.06 2.44 9.30
N LYS A 419 5.52 1.39 10.00
CA LYS A 419 6.63 0.52 9.61
C LYS A 419 6.40 -0.07 8.23
N ARG A 420 7.41 0.00 7.34
CA ARG A 420 7.37 -0.49 5.95
C ARG A 420 6.25 0.11 5.07
N VAL A 421 5.62 1.21 5.48
CA VAL A 421 4.58 1.86 4.69
C VAL A 421 5.20 2.74 3.60
N LYS A 422 4.61 2.75 2.40
CA LYS A 422 4.95 3.68 1.31
C LYS A 422 4.10 4.95 1.44
N LEU A 423 4.75 6.09 1.68
CA LEU A 423 4.14 7.40 1.96
C LEU A 423 4.62 8.50 0.99
N ASP A 424 5.31 8.14 -0.10
CA ASP A 424 6.09 9.06 -0.95
C ASP A 424 5.30 10.22 -1.55
N GLY A 425 5.96 11.36 -1.71
CA GLY A 425 5.43 12.58 -2.31
C GLY A 425 4.35 13.30 -1.50
N HIS A 426 3.94 12.77 -0.34
CA HIS A 426 2.87 13.35 0.46
C HIS A 426 3.33 14.58 1.26
N ASP A 427 2.36 15.43 1.57
CA ASP A 427 2.59 16.68 2.31
C ASP A 427 2.40 16.46 3.81
N PHE A 428 3.48 16.58 4.57
CA PHE A 428 3.54 16.41 6.01
C PHE A 428 3.96 17.72 6.73
N ARG A 429 3.75 18.89 6.08
CA ARG A 429 4.12 20.20 6.63
C ARG A 429 3.46 20.44 7.97
N GLU A 430 4.27 20.83 8.94
CA GLU A 430 3.86 21.15 10.31
C GLU A 430 3.14 19.99 11.02
N CYS A 431 3.19 18.76 10.48
CA CYS A 431 2.60 17.58 11.07
C CYS A 431 3.40 17.08 12.29
N ASN A 432 2.71 16.38 13.20
CA ASN A 432 3.33 15.68 14.33
C ASN A 432 3.52 14.20 14.00
N LEU A 433 4.77 13.78 13.83
CA LEU A 433 5.24 12.40 13.63
C LEU A 433 6.18 11.96 14.76
N ALA A 434 6.19 12.67 15.90
CA ALA A 434 7.02 12.33 17.05
C ALA A 434 6.69 10.93 17.60
N GLU A 435 7.69 10.23 18.12
CA GLU A 435 7.58 8.85 18.65
C GLU A 435 7.05 7.80 17.64
N ALA A 436 6.80 8.14 16.36
CA ALA A 436 6.27 7.21 15.37
C ALA A 436 7.30 6.16 14.93
N ASP A 437 6.85 4.92 14.72
CA ASP A 437 7.68 3.88 14.10
C ASP A 437 7.54 3.96 12.58
N LEU A 438 8.47 4.68 11.97
CA LEU A 438 8.63 4.79 10.52
C LEU A 438 9.69 3.81 9.99
N THR A 439 10.16 2.82 10.75
CA THR A 439 11.31 1.97 10.34
C THR A 439 11.06 1.34 8.96
N CYS A 440 12.01 1.56 8.03
CA CYS A 440 11.91 1.15 6.63
C CYS A 440 10.65 1.66 5.88
N ALA A 441 10.03 2.75 6.32
CA ALA A 441 9.00 3.44 5.56
C ALA A 441 9.64 4.25 4.42
N SER A 442 8.96 4.31 3.28
CA SER A 442 9.36 5.17 2.16
C SER A 442 8.62 6.51 2.31
N MET A 443 9.37 7.62 2.34
CA MET A 443 8.86 8.99 2.50
C MET A 443 9.56 9.94 1.52
N ILE A 444 9.75 9.49 0.27
CA ILE A 444 10.58 10.12 -0.75
C ILE A 444 9.88 11.32 -1.39
N GLY A 445 10.59 12.44 -1.48
CA GLY A 445 10.07 13.71 -1.99
C GLY A 445 8.92 14.30 -1.17
N CYS A 446 8.77 13.89 0.10
CA CYS A 446 7.77 14.36 1.03
C CYS A 446 8.07 15.77 1.56
N ASN A 447 7.02 16.53 1.86
CA ASN A 447 7.16 17.90 2.36
C ASN A 447 7.11 17.90 3.88
N LEU A 448 8.28 17.89 4.54
CA LEU A 448 8.44 17.69 6.00
C LEU A 448 8.88 18.98 6.73
N ARG A 449 8.45 20.14 6.22
CA ARG A 449 8.87 21.45 6.72
C ARG A 449 8.12 21.78 8.02
N GLY A 450 8.85 22.08 9.08
CA GLY A 450 8.27 22.32 10.40
C GLY A 450 7.69 21.06 11.09
N THR A 451 7.87 19.87 10.52
CA THR A 451 7.37 18.61 11.08
C THR A 451 8.09 18.27 12.39
N ASP A 452 7.34 17.82 13.39
CA ASP A 452 7.92 17.24 14.61
C ASP A 452 8.22 15.76 14.39
N LEU A 453 9.50 15.39 14.38
CA LEU A 453 10.01 14.02 14.25
C LEU A 453 10.78 13.61 15.53
N SER A 454 10.54 14.29 16.66
CA SER A 454 11.25 14.04 17.93
C SER A 454 11.08 12.58 18.37
N TYR A 455 12.20 11.92 18.69
CA TYR A 455 12.25 10.50 19.05
C TYR A 455 11.66 9.50 18.02
N ALA A 456 11.34 9.93 16.80
CA ALA A 456 10.82 9.03 15.76
C ALA A 456 11.88 8.00 15.33
N MET A 457 11.42 6.81 14.93
CA MET A 457 12.29 5.77 14.37
C MET A 457 12.45 6.01 12.87
N LEU A 458 13.42 6.85 12.49
CA LEU A 458 13.75 7.16 11.10
C LEU A 458 14.88 6.27 10.54
N ASP A 459 15.21 5.18 11.24
CA ASP A 459 16.23 4.22 10.81
C ASP A 459 15.82 3.58 9.48
N ARG A 460 16.61 3.84 8.45
CA ARG A 460 16.35 3.47 7.04
C ARG A 460 15.04 4.02 6.48
N VAL A 461 14.59 5.20 6.91
CA VAL A 461 13.53 5.94 6.19
C VAL A 461 14.14 6.61 4.97
N GLU A 462 13.50 6.38 3.83
CA GLU A 462 13.88 6.99 2.56
C GLU A 462 13.31 8.42 2.54
N LEU A 463 14.18 9.41 2.69
CA LEU A 463 13.86 10.86 2.78
C LEU A 463 14.51 11.66 1.64
N GLU A 464 14.90 10.99 0.57
CA GLU A 464 15.45 11.60 -0.63
C GLU A 464 14.55 12.68 -1.20
N GLU A 465 15.12 13.81 -1.61
CA GLU A 465 14.40 14.95 -2.16
C GLU A 465 13.35 15.60 -1.23
N SER A 466 13.14 15.06 -0.03
CA SER A 466 12.18 15.53 0.98
C SER A 466 12.69 16.80 1.67
N ASP A 467 11.78 17.71 2.00
CA ASP A 467 12.14 19.05 2.52
C ASP A 467 11.92 19.13 4.03
N LEU A 468 13.00 19.01 4.81
CA LEU A 468 12.97 19.04 6.28
C LEU A 468 13.25 20.44 6.86
N LYS A 469 12.95 21.52 6.11
CA LYS A 469 13.21 22.89 6.58
C LYS A 469 12.55 23.17 7.93
N GLY A 470 13.35 23.28 8.99
CA GLY A 470 12.88 23.56 10.34
C GLY A 470 12.17 22.38 11.01
N ALA A 471 12.35 21.15 10.52
CA ALA A 471 11.89 19.94 11.21
C ALA A 471 12.63 19.75 12.55
N ILE A 472 11.93 19.19 13.54
CA ILE A 472 12.50 18.89 14.87
C ILE A 472 12.92 17.41 14.89
N LEU A 473 14.19 17.15 15.17
CA LEU A 473 14.82 15.81 15.11
C LEU A 473 15.49 15.43 16.45
N ASP A 474 15.08 16.07 17.55
CA ASP A 474 15.64 15.84 18.89
C ASP A 474 15.46 14.37 19.29
N GLY A 475 16.57 13.70 19.61
CA GLY A 475 16.59 12.27 19.95
C GLY A 475 16.18 11.29 18.84
N ALA A 476 15.91 11.75 17.61
CA ALA A 476 15.48 10.87 16.51
C ALA A 476 16.52 9.80 16.16
N TYR A 477 16.08 8.61 15.77
CA TYR A 477 16.94 7.54 15.27
C TYR A 477 17.12 7.74 13.78
N MET A 478 18.34 8.13 13.35
CA MET A 478 18.60 8.66 12.01
C MET A 478 19.61 7.81 11.21
N ARG A 479 19.69 6.50 11.46
CA ARG A 479 20.71 5.64 10.86
C ARG A 479 20.38 5.35 9.39
N GLY A 480 21.32 5.65 8.52
CA GLY A 480 21.14 5.53 7.07
C GLY A 480 20.28 6.64 6.45
N LEU A 481 19.95 7.71 7.18
CA LEU A 481 19.20 8.81 6.57
C LEU A 481 19.99 9.50 5.45
N PRO A 482 19.34 9.83 4.32
CA PRO A 482 20.01 10.35 3.14
C PRO A 482 20.25 11.87 3.25
N VAL A 483 20.91 12.36 4.32
CA VAL A 483 20.88 13.79 4.72
C VAL A 483 21.38 14.81 3.69
N GLY A 484 22.22 14.40 2.73
CA GLY A 484 22.63 15.27 1.62
C GLY A 484 21.69 15.24 0.40
N LYS A 485 20.69 14.34 0.40
CA LYS A 485 19.55 14.26 -0.54
C LYS A 485 18.31 14.95 0.07
N ILE A 486 18.24 15.02 1.40
CA ILE A 486 17.26 15.83 2.14
C ILE A 486 17.50 17.32 1.86
N LYS A 487 16.44 18.05 1.51
CA LYS A 487 16.47 19.50 1.30
C LYS A 487 16.33 20.25 2.62
N ASN A 488 17.08 21.35 2.74
CA ASN A 488 16.98 22.33 3.83
C ASN A 488 17.14 21.74 5.26
N LEU A 489 17.77 20.57 5.41
CA LEU A 489 18.11 20.03 6.73
C LEU A 489 19.00 21.03 7.49
N ASP A 490 18.80 21.14 8.80
CA ASP A 490 19.67 21.99 9.63
C ASP A 490 21.12 21.46 9.60
N PRO A 491 22.14 22.34 9.43
CA PRO A 491 23.55 21.94 9.50
C PRO A 491 23.92 21.18 10.79
N LYS A 492 23.23 21.41 11.92
CA LYS A 492 23.35 20.59 13.13
C LYS A 492 22.98 19.13 12.85
N TRP A 493 21.83 18.87 12.25
CA TRP A 493 21.37 17.50 11.96
C TRP A 493 22.16 16.85 10.83
N THR A 494 22.61 17.65 9.85
CA THR A 494 23.63 17.20 8.88
C THR A 494 24.92 16.77 9.59
N LEU A 495 25.39 17.52 10.60
CA LEU A 495 26.60 17.20 11.36
C LEU A 495 26.41 16.01 12.32
N VAL A 496 25.25 15.89 12.97
CA VAL A 496 24.89 14.74 13.82
C VAL A 496 24.88 13.45 12.99
N HIS A 497 24.27 13.48 11.80
CA HIS A 497 24.38 12.36 10.87
C HIS A 497 25.82 12.15 10.36
N ASP A 498 26.56 13.21 10.02
CA ASP A 498 27.98 13.14 9.61
C ASP A 498 28.90 12.56 10.71
N ILE A 499 28.50 12.65 11.98
CA ILE A 499 29.15 12.01 13.12
C ILE A 499 28.77 10.52 13.23
N ASN A 500 27.51 10.18 13.00
CA ASN A 500 27.02 8.79 13.05
C ASN A 500 27.47 7.94 11.86
N SER A 501 27.51 8.54 10.68
CA SER A 501 27.71 7.85 9.40
C SER A 501 29.14 8.00 8.86
N HIS A 502 29.93 8.94 9.37
CA HIS A 502 31.35 9.05 9.05
C HIS A 502 32.23 9.09 10.30
N SER A 503 33.05 8.05 10.47
CA SER A 503 34.10 8.07 11.47
C SER A 503 35.25 8.97 11.02
N VAL A 504 35.58 9.98 11.84
CA VAL A 504 36.71 10.87 11.59
C VAL A 504 37.55 10.97 12.85
N SER A 505 38.75 10.39 12.82
CA SER A 505 39.69 10.54 13.91
C SER A 505 40.31 11.94 13.89
N GLY A 506 40.46 12.57 15.07
CA GLY A 506 40.97 13.94 15.14
C GLY A 506 39.98 15.02 14.68
N ARG A 507 38.69 14.68 14.46
CA ARG A 507 37.66 15.63 14.01
C ARG A 507 37.61 16.84 14.93
N ASN A 508 37.74 18.04 14.36
CA ASN A 508 37.64 19.27 15.15
C ASN A 508 36.17 19.64 15.34
N LEU A 509 35.69 19.53 16.58
CA LEU A 509 34.33 19.83 17.03
C LEU A 509 34.34 20.87 18.18
N GLU A 510 35.45 21.62 18.32
CA GLU A 510 35.64 22.60 19.38
C GLU A 510 34.61 23.73 19.28
N GLY A 511 33.84 23.93 20.36
CA GLY A 511 32.76 24.92 20.44
C GLY A 511 31.46 24.59 19.69
N VAL A 512 31.29 23.38 19.14
CA VAL A 512 30.07 22.99 18.39
C VAL A 512 28.90 22.70 19.34
N ASP A 513 27.66 23.00 18.92
CA ASP A 513 26.44 22.53 19.60
C ASP A 513 25.92 21.21 18.99
N LEU A 514 25.90 20.18 19.83
CA LEU A 514 25.39 18.83 19.58
C LEU A 514 24.38 18.43 20.68
N SER A 515 23.74 19.41 21.32
CA SER A 515 22.68 19.16 22.31
C SER A 515 21.53 18.33 21.73
N TYR A 516 20.91 17.46 22.55
CA TYR A 516 19.81 16.55 22.15
C TYR A 516 20.12 15.59 20.98
N ALA A 517 21.37 15.53 20.51
CA ALA A 517 21.76 14.69 19.40
C ALA A 517 21.79 13.21 19.78
N ASN A 518 21.22 12.35 18.93
CA ASN A 518 21.48 10.92 19.00
C ASN A 518 22.80 10.61 18.28
N LEU A 519 23.87 10.45 19.05
CA LEU A 519 25.24 10.13 18.64
C LEU A 519 25.67 8.72 19.08
N GLY A 520 24.71 7.84 19.37
CA GLY A 520 25.00 6.45 19.74
C GLY A 520 25.78 5.73 18.64
N TRP A 521 26.70 4.86 19.05
CA TRP A 521 27.57 4.03 18.19
C TRP A 521 28.50 4.83 17.25
N SER A 522 28.58 6.16 17.40
CA SER A 522 29.47 7.03 16.60
C SER A 522 30.95 6.81 16.93
N HIS A 523 31.86 7.05 15.98
CA HIS A 523 33.27 6.67 16.11
C HIS A 523 34.21 7.87 15.90
N LEU A 524 34.61 8.49 17.00
CA LEU A 524 35.25 9.82 17.10
C LEU A 524 36.57 9.82 17.91
N PRO A 525 37.50 8.85 17.73
CA PRO A 525 38.73 8.82 18.48
C PRO A 525 39.60 10.04 18.17
N LYS A 526 40.26 10.65 19.17
CA LYS A 526 41.07 11.88 19.06
C LYS A 526 40.29 13.14 18.65
N ALA A 527 38.96 13.08 18.52
CA ALA A 527 38.18 14.26 18.19
C ALA A 527 38.35 15.35 19.25
N ASN A 528 38.51 16.60 18.80
CA ASN A 528 38.63 17.77 19.67
C ASN A 528 37.22 18.32 19.92
N PHE A 529 36.60 17.90 21.01
CA PHE A 529 35.31 18.39 21.53
C PHE A 529 35.46 19.60 22.45
N LYS A 530 36.66 20.14 22.61
CA LYS A 530 36.97 21.17 23.60
C LYS A 530 36.01 22.35 23.56
N ASN A 531 35.47 22.75 24.72
CA ASN A 531 34.40 23.75 24.87
C ASN A 531 33.07 23.46 24.13
N SER A 532 32.81 22.26 23.58
CA SER A 532 31.57 21.96 22.86
C SER A 532 30.38 21.73 23.81
N ASN A 533 29.18 21.75 23.26
CA ASN A 533 27.94 21.48 23.99
C ASN A 533 27.33 20.13 23.55
N LEU A 534 27.18 19.20 24.48
CA LEU A 534 26.60 17.87 24.31
C LEU A 534 25.47 17.61 25.34
N THR A 535 24.86 18.67 25.89
CA THR A 535 23.75 18.55 26.83
C THR A 535 22.64 17.66 26.26
N LYS A 536 22.26 16.60 26.99
CA LYS A 536 21.25 15.61 26.58
C LYS A 536 21.54 14.87 25.27
N ALA A 537 22.79 14.84 24.82
CA ALA A 537 23.18 13.96 23.73
C ALA A 537 23.18 12.49 24.19
N THR A 538 22.68 11.59 23.34
CA THR A 538 22.89 10.15 23.49
C THR A 538 24.20 9.78 22.82
N LEU A 539 25.05 9.01 23.47
CA LEU A 539 26.41 8.65 23.07
C LEU A 539 26.70 7.15 23.35
N ILE A 540 25.64 6.35 23.60
CA ILE A 540 25.73 4.91 23.90
C ILE A 540 26.61 4.17 22.90
N GLU A 541 27.57 3.36 23.35
CA GLU A 541 28.54 2.63 22.50
C GLU A 541 29.45 3.52 21.62
N ALA A 542 29.50 4.85 21.82
CA ALA A 542 30.36 5.72 21.01
C ALA A 542 31.86 5.54 21.32
N ASN A 543 32.71 5.51 20.30
CA ASN A 543 34.17 5.46 20.49
C ASN A 543 34.77 6.87 20.59
N LEU A 544 35.31 7.21 21.76
CA LEU A 544 35.92 8.50 22.11
C LEU A 544 37.40 8.33 22.55
N LEU A 545 38.05 7.23 22.17
CA LEU A 545 39.46 6.92 22.45
C LEU A 545 40.40 8.10 22.13
N GLU A 546 41.17 8.56 23.11
CA GLU A 546 42.11 9.69 23.03
C GLU A 546 41.48 11.05 22.64
N ALA A 547 40.15 11.21 22.66
CA ALA A 547 39.46 12.48 22.35
C ALA A 547 39.81 13.61 23.35
N ASP A 548 39.86 14.87 22.89
CA ASP A 548 39.97 16.03 23.78
C ASP A 548 38.59 16.61 24.08
N LEU A 549 38.04 16.20 25.21
CA LEU A 549 36.75 16.63 25.76
C LEU A 549 36.95 17.69 26.87
N SER A 550 38.10 18.36 26.95
CA SER A 550 38.33 19.36 28.00
C SER A 550 37.38 20.56 27.90
N LEU A 551 36.88 21.04 29.05
CA LEU A 551 35.88 22.12 29.14
C LEU A 551 34.54 21.83 28.42
N THR A 552 34.28 20.59 27.97
CA THR A 552 33.03 20.20 27.28
C THR A 552 31.86 20.13 28.26
N ASN A 553 30.66 20.51 27.79
CA ASN A 553 29.43 20.42 28.57
C ASN A 553 28.63 19.15 28.20
N LEU A 554 28.61 18.16 29.10
CA LEU A 554 27.97 16.84 28.94
C LEU A 554 26.76 16.65 29.90
N VAL A 555 26.17 17.73 30.39
CA VAL A 555 25.05 17.68 31.37
C VAL A 555 23.88 16.84 30.84
N GLU A 556 23.43 15.88 31.65
CA GLU A 556 22.32 14.96 31.33
C GLU A 556 22.52 14.16 30.02
N ALA A 557 23.77 14.01 29.53
CA ALA A 557 24.12 13.18 28.37
C ALA A 557 24.18 11.69 28.74
N ASN A 558 23.83 10.79 27.81
CA ASN A 558 23.84 9.35 28.05
C ASN A 558 24.96 8.66 27.26
N LEU A 559 26.12 8.44 27.88
CA LEU A 559 27.29 7.88 27.20
C LEU A 559 27.28 6.35 27.05
N GLN A 560 26.45 5.61 27.81
CA GLN A 560 26.29 4.15 27.63
C GLN A 560 27.65 3.39 27.60
N ASP A 561 27.73 2.27 26.87
CA ASP A 561 28.95 1.47 26.66
C ASP A 561 30.07 2.17 25.82
N ALA A 562 30.25 3.49 25.93
CA ALA A 562 31.23 4.28 25.18
C ALA A 562 32.69 4.01 25.59
N ASN A 563 33.59 4.00 24.61
CA ASN A 563 35.03 3.83 24.85
C ASN A 563 35.71 5.19 25.04
N LEU A 564 35.91 5.65 26.28
CA LEU A 564 36.59 6.92 26.59
C LEU A 564 38.12 6.79 26.78
N ARG A 565 38.73 5.61 26.59
CA ARG A 565 40.16 5.32 26.84
C ARG A 565 41.09 6.48 26.50
N SER A 566 41.97 6.88 27.41
CA SER A 566 43.04 7.87 27.18
C SER A 566 42.59 9.28 26.72
N SER A 567 41.28 9.58 26.74
CA SER A 567 40.73 10.91 26.45
C SER A 567 41.10 11.95 27.52
N ASN A 568 40.86 13.21 27.22
CA ASN A 568 41.07 14.34 28.12
C ASN A 568 39.72 14.95 28.55
N LEU A 569 39.32 14.76 29.80
CA LEU A 569 38.13 15.34 30.42
C LEU A 569 38.45 16.50 31.38
N CYS A 570 39.67 17.07 31.31
CA CYS A 570 40.10 18.17 32.18
C CYS A 570 39.12 19.36 32.14
N GLY A 571 38.46 19.67 33.25
CA GLY A 571 37.48 20.75 33.34
C GLY A 571 36.14 20.51 32.64
N ALA A 572 35.85 19.30 32.15
CA ALA A 572 34.56 18.94 31.57
C ALA A 572 33.45 18.87 32.63
N ASN A 573 32.19 19.08 32.22
CA ASN A 573 31.02 19.01 33.10
C ASN A 573 30.13 17.81 32.74
N LEU A 574 30.18 16.74 33.53
CA LEU A 574 29.40 15.51 33.35
C LEU A 574 28.29 15.36 34.42
N THR A 575 27.77 16.47 34.95
CA THR A 575 26.69 16.43 35.97
C THR A 575 25.45 15.71 35.41
N ARG A 576 24.99 14.66 36.12
CA ARG A 576 23.89 13.76 35.70
C ARG A 576 24.11 13.03 34.37
N ALA A 577 25.35 12.93 33.88
CA ALA A 577 25.63 12.10 32.72
C ALA A 577 25.61 10.61 33.12
N ASN A 578 25.07 9.76 32.25
CA ASN A 578 25.23 8.31 32.38
C ASN A 578 26.57 7.88 31.77
N LEU A 579 27.39 7.16 32.53
CA LEU A 579 28.66 6.57 32.08
C LEU A 579 28.73 5.06 32.40
N ASP A 580 27.57 4.42 32.55
CA ASP A 580 27.46 2.97 32.69
C ASP A 580 28.11 2.26 31.48
N GLN A 581 29.05 1.35 31.72
CA GLN A 581 29.88 0.60 30.75
C GLN A 581 30.93 1.43 29.99
N VAL A 582 31.25 2.63 30.47
CA VAL A 582 32.31 3.45 29.87
C VAL A 582 33.72 3.01 30.28
N ASP A 583 34.61 2.76 29.31
CA ASP A 583 36.03 2.53 29.61
C ASP A 583 36.79 3.85 29.87
N LEU A 584 37.19 4.05 31.13
CA LEU A 584 37.94 5.22 31.62
C LEU A 584 39.47 4.99 31.73
N THR A 585 40.03 3.93 31.15
CA THR A 585 41.47 3.60 31.22
C THR A 585 42.33 4.66 30.52
N GLY A 586 43.26 5.28 31.25
CA GLY A 586 44.18 6.31 30.75
C GLY A 586 43.59 7.73 30.68
N VAL A 587 42.31 7.91 31.03
CA VAL A 587 41.61 9.20 30.92
C VAL A 587 42.24 10.26 31.82
N LYS A 588 42.35 11.50 31.34
CA LYS A 588 42.92 12.63 32.08
C LYS A 588 41.82 13.50 32.66
N ILE A 589 41.82 13.71 33.97
CA ILE A 589 40.91 14.61 34.70
C ILE A 589 41.70 15.59 35.56
N ASN A 590 41.06 16.63 36.08
CA ASN A 590 41.65 17.54 37.06
C ASN A 590 40.61 18.05 38.07
N GLU A 591 41.03 18.88 39.03
CA GLU A 591 40.19 19.48 40.10
C GLU A 591 38.96 20.27 39.60
N LYS A 592 38.84 20.54 38.29
CA LYS A 592 37.71 21.26 37.68
C LYS A 592 36.78 20.34 36.89
N THR A 593 37.12 19.07 36.70
CA THR A 593 36.23 18.10 36.06
C THR A 593 35.10 17.74 37.01
N LEU A 594 33.85 18.00 36.62
CA LEU A 594 32.67 17.63 37.40
C LEU A 594 32.21 16.22 36.99
N LEU A 595 32.48 15.24 37.85
CA LEU A 595 32.17 13.82 37.65
C LEU A 595 31.57 13.23 38.93
N GLU A 596 30.60 12.33 38.80
CA GLU A 596 29.95 11.70 39.95
C GLU A 596 30.80 10.56 40.55
N ASN A 597 30.63 10.32 41.86
CA ASN A 597 31.57 9.52 42.65
C ASN A 597 31.73 8.06 42.17
N LYS A 598 30.66 7.45 41.64
CA LYS A 598 30.66 6.13 40.98
C LYS A 598 31.74 6.04 39.90
N TYR A 599 31.68 6.96 38.94
CA TYR A 599 32.56 6.97 37.78
C TYR A 599 33.97 7.48 38.12
N PHE A 600 34.12 8.37 39.10
CA PHE A 600 35.43 8.76 39.62
C PHE A 600 36.18 7.59 40.28
N LEU A 601 35.47 6.72 41.01
CA LEU A 601 36.04 5.51 41.58
C LEU A 601 36.41 4.48 40.52
N ALA A 602 35.54 4.27 39.52
CA ALA A 602 35.82 3.42 38.35
C ALA A 602 37.09 3.87 37.60
N TRP A 603 37.25 5.19 37.42
CA TRP A 603 38.46 5.79 36.85
C TRP A 603 39.72 5.41 37.64
N ARG A 604 39.72 5.50 38.99
CA ARG A 604 40.87 5.09 39.83
C ARG A 604 41.24 3.61 39.62
N MET A 605 40.25 2.71 39.57
CA MET A 605 40.46 1.26 39.35
C MET A 605 41.14 0.95 38.02
N LEU A 606 40.70 1.59 36.93
CA LEU A 606 41.25 1.38 35.58
C LEU A 606 42.66 1.98 35.43
N ASN A 607 42.95 3.06 36.15
CA ASN A 607 44.23 3.78 36.04
C ASN A 607 45.32 3.27 36.98
N ASN A 608 45.04 2.27 37.83
CA ASN A 608 45.96 1.73 38.86
C ASN A 608 46.33 2.75 39.96
N GLU A 609 45.44 3.70 40.24
CA GLU A 609 45.58 4.59 41.40
C GLU A 609 45.44 3.82 42.72
N GLU A 610 46.02 4.32 43.81
CA GLU A 610 45.92 3.65 45.12
C GLU A 610 44.49 3.77 45.69
N ILE A 611 43.85 2.62 45.90
CA ILE A 611 42.50 2.50 46.48
C ILE A 611 42.65 2.12 47.97
N SER A 612 42.81 3.14 48.80
CA SER A 612 42.84 3.03 50.27
C SER A 612 41.45 3.11 50.92
N GLU A 613 40.40 3.17 50.13
CA GLU A 613 39.01 3.37 50.56
C GLU A 613 38.22 2.06 50.57
N ASN A 614 37.25 1.96 51.48
CA ASN A 614 36.38 0.80 51.60
C ASN A 614 35.29 0.84 50.51
N LEU A 615 35.11 -0.25 49.75
CA LEU A 615 34.16 -0.34 48.64
C LEU A 615 32.86 -1.08 49.02
N PHE A 616 32.66 -1.30 50.32
CA PHE A 616 31.44 -1.87 50.90
C PHE A 616 30.19 -1.03 50.55
N GLU A 617 29.14 -1.69 50.05
CA GLU A 617 27.86 -1.06 49.64
C GLU A 617 27.98 0.05 48.57
N VAL A 618 29.06 0.04 47.77
CA VAL A 618 29.26 0.99 46.67
C VAL A 618 28.53 0.53 45.39
N ASP A 619 27.83 1.45 44.73
CA ASP A 619 27.36 1.22 43.36
C ASP A 619 28.53 1.17 42.36
N LEU A 620 28.76 -0.01 41.78
CA LEU A 620 29.65 -0.25 40.64
C LEU A 620 28.89 -0.94 39.49
N SER A 621 27.55 -0.81 39.48
CA SER A 621 26.66 -1.42 38.49
C SER A 621 26.92 -0.85 37.11
N ASN A 622 26.76 -1.71 36.11
CA ASN A 622 27.05 -1.48 34.71
C ASN A 622 28.37 -0.71 34.56
N LEU A 623 29.51 -1.25 34.95
CA LEU A 623 30.80 -0.59 34.74
C LEU A 623 31.73 -1.40 33.85
N PHE A 624 32.48 -0.72 33.00
CA PHE A 624 33.58 -1.32 32.29
C PHE A 624 34.78 -1.40 33.23
N LEU A 625 35.15 -2.60 33.64
CA LEU A 625 36.25 -2.86 34.57
C LEU A 625 37.17 -3.97 33.99
N GLN A 626 37.50 -3.93 32.70
CA GLN A 626 38.43 -4.87 32.08
C GLN A 626 39.87 -4.69 32.58
N LYS A 627 40.57 -5.79 32.83
CA LYS A 627 42.03 -5.84 33.13
C LYS A 627 42.47 -5.06 34.39
N VAL A 628 41.52 -4.59 35.19
CA VAL A 628 41.76 -3.93 36.49
C VAL A 628 42.41 -4.88 37.48
N LYS A 629 43.05 -4.33 38.52
CA LYS A 629 43.57 -5.06 39.67
C LYS A 629 42.69 -4.79 40.89
N LEU A 630 41.71 -5.66 41.12
CA LEU A 630 40.82 -5.59 42.29
C LEU A 630 41.27 -6.51 43.43
N ARG A 631 42.39 -7.20 43.24
CA ARG A 631 43.05 -8.11 44.17
C ARG A 631 43.12 -7.58 45.61
N GLY A 632 42.46 -8.29 46.52
CA GLY A 632 42.49 -8.03 47.96
C GLY A 632 41.52 -6.95 48.46
N LEU A 633 40.79 -6.28 47.57
CA LEU A 633 39.82 -5.23 47.95
C LEU A 633 38.51 -5.85 48.46
N ASP A 634 37.84 -5.13 49.36
CA ASP A 634 36.51 -5.49 49.86
C ASP A 634 35.42 -4.81 49.02
N LEU A 635 34.80 -5.58 48.12
CA LEU A 635 33.69 -5.19 47.24
C LEU A 635 32.35 -5.72 47.78
N SER A 636 32.27 -6.04 49.08
CA SER A 636 31.09 -6.69 49.64
C SER A 636 29.85 -5.79 49.54
N ARG A 637 28.74 -6.38 49.05
CA ARG A 637 27.48 -5.69 48.73
C ARG A 637 27.58 -4.60 47.66
N ALA A 638 28.69 -4.51 46.92
CA ALA A 638 28.73 -3.66 45.74
C ALA A 638 27.80 -4.20 44.65
N ASP A 639 27.15 -3.32 43.89
CA ASP A 639 26.42 -3.75 42.69
C ASP A 639 27.42 -3.89 41.53
N LEU A 640 27.37 -5.00 40.78
CA LEU A 640 28.13 -5.25 39.54
C LEU A 640 27.21 -5.82 38.43
N SER A 641 25.91 -5.51 38.48
CA SER A 641 24.92 -5.88 37.45
C SER A 641 25.40 -5.38 36.09
N GLY A 642 25.49 -6.24 35.08
CA GLY A 642 25.99 -5.92 33.74
C GLY A 642 27.52 -5.74 33.60
N THR A 643 28.26 -5.41 34.66
CA THR A 643 29.67 -4.98 34.63
C THR A 643 30.61 -5.89 33.81
N ASP A 644 31.45 -5.31 32.95
CA ASP A 644 32.44 -6.05 32.14
C ASP A 644 33.80 -6.15 32.84
N LEU A 645 34.13 -7.36 33.31
CA LEU A 645 35.39 -7.71 33.98
C LEU A 645 36.38 -8.42 33.03
N THR A 646 36.36 -8.08 31.73
CA THR A 646 37.11 -8.78 30.67
C THR A 646 38.64 -8.66 30.73
N GLY A 647 39.22 -9.55 31.54
CA GLY A 647 40.66 -9.80 31.67
C GLY A 647 41.25 -9.44 33.02
N SER A 648 40.39 -9.19 34.02
CA SER A 648 40.71 -8.53 35.28
C SER A 648 41.35 -9.45 36.33
N ASP A 649 42.30 -8.91 37.10
CA ASP A 649 42.89 -9.59 38.25
C ASP A 649 41.98 -9.42 39.49
N LEU A 650 40.99 -10.31 39.56
CA LEU A 650 40.07 -10.53 40.68
C LEU A 650 40.66 -11.50 41.73
N PHE A 651 41.96 -11.83 41.66
CA PHE A 651 42.57 -12.82 42.55
C PHE A 651 42.56 -12.30 44.00
N GLN A 652 41.81 -12.97 44.89
CA GLN A 652 41.63 -12.60 46.31
C GLN A 652 40.77 -11.35 46.59
N SER A 653 39.96 -10.83 45.65
CA SER A 653 38.97 -9.78 45.94
C SER A 653 37.74 -10.33 46.70
N MET A 654 37.18 -9.61 47.67
CA MET A 654 35.96 -10.04 48.38
C MET A 654 34.70 -9.61 47.62
N LEU A 655 34.12 -10.52 46.83
CA LEU A 655 32.90 -10.28 46.03
C LEU A 655 31.62 -10.74 46.77
N TYR A 656 31.54 -10.56 48.10
CA TYR A 656 30.47 -11.15 48.90
C TYR A 656 29.16 -10.34 48.82
N GLY A 657 28.07 -11.00 48.43
CA GLY A 657 26.76 -10.34 48.31
C GLY A 657 26.69 -9.32 47.17
N VAL A 658 27.62 -9.41 46.22
CA VAL A 658 27.63 -8.60 45.00
C VAL A 658 26.44 -8.94 44.12
N ILE A 659 25.80 -7.92 43.56
CA ILE A 659 24.66 -8.05 42.63
C ILE A 659 25.20 -8.19 41.20
N VAL A 660 24.66 -9.12 40.40
CA VAL A 660 25.08 -9.38 39.01
C VAL A 660 23.89 -9.76 38.13
N SER A 661 24.03 -9.68 36.80
CA SER A 661 23.01 -10.07 35.82
C SER A 661 23.60 -10.92 34.69
N ASP A 662 22.74 -11.52 33.86
CA ASP A 662 23.15 -12.37 32.72
C ASP A 662 24.00 -11.63 31.66
N SER A 663 24.04 -10.30 31.73
CA SER A 663 24.86 -9.42 30.87
C SER A 663 26.28 -9.13 31.40
N THR A 664 26.62 -9.52 32.64
CA THR A 664 27.95 -9.31 33.27
C THR A 664 29.03 -10.14 32.54
N LYS A 665 29.93 -9.47 31.77
CA LYS A 665 30.92 -10.12 30.88
C LYS A 665 32.19 -10.53 31.65
N ILE A 666 32.55 -11.83 31.66
CA ILE A 666 33.71 -12.38 32.41
C ILE A 666 34.51 -13.47 31.60
N PRO A 667 35.12 -13.08 30.43
CA PRO A 667 35.70 -13.71 29.12
C PRO A 667 34.69 -15.98 27.39
N ASN A 668 35.19 -16.51 26.20
CA ASN A 668 35.44 -17.96 25.91
C ASN A 668 36.56 -18.21 24.83
N LYS A 669 37.83 -18.59 25.13
CA LYS A 669 38.56 -18.70 26.40
C LYS A 669 38.94 -17.39 27.12
N TYR A 670 38.96 -16.19 26.56
CA TYR A 670 38.28 -15.56 25.40
C TYR A 670 39.21 -15.47 24.12
N LEU A 671 38.72 -15.70 22.86
CA LEU A 671 39.52 -16.20 21.68
C LEU A 671 39.13 -15.81 20.19
N VAL A 672 39.99 -16.26 19.24
CA VAL A 672 39.84 -16.60 17.79
C VAL A 672 40.16 -15.57 16.67
N ALA A 673 39.21 -14.77 16.16
CA ALA A 673 39.05 -14.43 14.73
C ALA A 673 40.07 -13.47 14.03
N LYS A 674 41.36 -13.46 14.39
CA LYS A 674 42.36 -12.46 13.95
C LYS A 674 42.80 -12.52 12.47
N GLY A 675 42.62 -13.65 11.78
CA GLY A 675 43.49 -14.04 10.65
C GLY A 675 43.20 -13.53 9.24
N ILE A 676 42.03 -12.94 8.94
CA ILE A 676 41.67 -12.57 7.55
C ILE A 676 42.20 -11.17 7.17
N LEU A 677 42.40 -10.29 8.16
CA LEU A 677 42.64 -8.85 7.94
C LEU A 677 44.13 -8.45 7.82
N GLU A 678 45.09 -9.37 8.00
CA GLU A 678 46.50 -9.00 8.19
C GLU A 678 47.45 -9.32 7.01
N GLU A 679 47.12 -10.23 6.08
CA GLU A 679 48.11 -10.75 5.09
C GLU A 679 47.72 -10.70 3.59
N GLY A 680 46.43 -10.69 3.23
CA GLY A 680 45.98 -10.63 1.82
C GLY A 680 45.95 -11.98 1.09
N LEU A 681 45.22 -12.05 -0.03
CA LEU A 681 44.82 -13.29 -0.71
C LEU A 681 45.53 -13.54 -2.06
N GLU A 682 46.86 -13.43 -2.12
CA GLU A 682 47.63 -13.67 -3.37
C GLU A 682 47.69 -15.14 -3.83
N SER A 683 47.07 -16.10 -3.11
CA SER A 683 47.13 -17.51 -3.49
C SER A 683 45.90 -18.34 -3.06
N ARG A 684 44.69 -17.77 -3.09
CA ARG A 684 43.47 -18.51 -2.73
C ARG A 684 42.36 -18.34 -3.75
N ASP A 685 41.79 -19.48 -4.14
CA ASP A 685 40.54 -19.56 -4.88
C ASP A 685 39.38 -19.14 -3.97
N LEU A 686 38.39 -18.42 -4.51
CA LEU A 686 37.22 -17.91 -3.80
C LEU A 686 35.89 -18.32 -4.46
N ASP A 687 35.93 -19.03 -5.59
CA ASP A 687 34.72 -19.61 -6.19
C ASP A 687 34.09 -20.61 -5.18
N ASP A 688 32.76 -20.58 -5.09
CA ASP A 688 31.91 -21.34 -4.15
C ASP A 688 32.05 -21.02 -2.62
N ASP A 689 32.80 -19.99 -2.18
CA ASP A 689 32.91 -19.59 -0.76
C ASP A 689 31.66 -18.81 -0.23
N ASP A 690 31.28 -19.03 1.04
CA ASP A 690 30.23 -18.28 1.75
C ASP A 690 30.83 -17.17 2.62
N LEU A 691 30.55 -15.91 2.25
CA LEU A 691 31.00 -14.70 2.95
C LEU A 691 29.82 -13.82 3.41
N ASN A 692 28.61 -14.40 3.55
CA ASN A 692 27.39 -13.67 3.87
C ASN A 692 27.50 -12.93 5.23
N GLY A 693 27.14 -11.64 5.24
CA GLY A 693 27.16 -10.80 6.45
C GLY A 693 28.56 -10.44 6.97
N VAL A 694 29.62 -10.75 6.23
CA VAL A 694 31.00 -10.34 6.56
C VAL A 694 31.19 -8.85 6.18
N ASN A 695 31.99 -8.14 6.97
CA ASN A 695 32.41 -6.77 6.65
C ASN A 695 33.70 -6.80 5.81
N ILE A 696 33.58 -6.43 4.53
CA ILE A 696 34.68 -6.43 3.54
C ILE A 696 34.92 -5.02 2.94
N ASN A 697 34.47 -3.97 3.63
CA ASN A 697 34.56 -2.57 3.18
C ASN A 697 35.99 -2.18 2.76
N GLY A 698 36.12 -1.44 1.65
CA GLY A 698 37.40 -0.97 1.11
C GLY A 698 38.27 -2.02 0.41
N SER A 699 37.76 -3.24 0.20
CA SER A 699 38.45 -4.29 -0.57
C SER A 699 38.63 -3.91 -2.05
N ARG A 700 39.55 -4.60 -2.75
CA ARG A 700 39.77 -4.43 -4.20
C ARG A 700 39.57 -5.75 -4.93
N PHE A 701 38.72 -5.70 -5.96
CA PHE A 701 38.47 -6.77 -6.92
C PHE A 701 38.63 -6.17 -8.33
N PHE A 702 39.85 -5.76 -8.65
CA PHE A 702 40.23 -5.09 -9.90
C PHE A 702 40.77 -6.10 -10.91
N GLU A 703 40.26 -6.13 -12.15
CA GLU A 703 40.59 -7.13 -13.19
C GLU A 703 40.30 -8.61 -12.79
N TYR A 704 39.33 -8.84 -11.91
CA TYR A 704 38.90 -10.19 -11.48
C TYR A 704 37.77 -10.76 -12.35
N THR A 705 37.72 -12.09 -12.44
CA THR A 705 36.50 -12.84 -12.79
C THR A 705 36.11 -13.66 -11.56
N LEU A 706 34.83 -13.62 -11.17
CA LEU A 706 34.29 -14.32 -10.01
C LEU A 706 33.05 -15.12 -10.41
N SER A 707 32.93 -16.36 -9.90
CA SER A 707 31.85 -17.29 -10.25
C SER A 707 31.11 -17.77 -8.99
N ASN A 708 29.79 -17.86 -9.04
CA ASN A 708 28.92 -18.46 -8.00
C ASN A 708 28.96 -17.84 -6.58
N ILE A 709 29.84 -16.86 -6.30
CA ILE A 709 30.02 -16.29 -4.95
C ILE A 709 28.73 -15.66 -4.41
N SER A 710 28.47 -15.86 -3.12
CA SER A 710 27.42 -15.15 -2.37
C SER A 710 28.01 -14.08 -1.47
N LEU A 711 27.61 -12.82 -1.72
CA LEU A 711 27.91 -11.66 -0.86
C LEU A 711 26.63 -11.11 -0.20
N GLN A 712 25.60 -11.94 -0.01
CA GLN A 712 24.28 -11.48 0.40
C GLN A 712 24.31 -10.75 1.75
N ASN A 713 23.76 -9.53 1.78
CA ASN A 713 23.79 -8.61 2.93
C ASN A 713 25.19 -8.28 3.48
N SER A 714 26.26 -8.45 2.68
CA SER A 714 27.64 -8.17 3.10
C SER A 714 28.01 -6.71 2.85
N LEU A 715 28.80 -6.13 3.75
CA LEU A 715 29.20 -4.72 3.65
C LEU A 715 30.38 -4.59 2.69
N ALA A 716 30.13 -4.00 1.53
CA ALA A 716 31.08 -3.83 0.42
C ALA A 716 31.30 -2.35 0.04
N LYS A 717 31.13 -1.43 0.99
CA LYS A 717 31.27 0.01 0.77
C LYS A 717 32.69 0.38 0.35
N GLY A 718 32.81 1.24 -0.67
CA GLY A 718 34.10 1.70 -1.21
C GLY A 718 34.92 0.64 -1.95
N ILE A 719 34.27 -0.39 -2.50
CA ILE A 719 34.93 -1.48 -3.24
C ILE A 719 35.41 -0.98 -4.62
N ASP A 720 36.59 -1.41 -5.05
CA ASP A 720 37.09 -1.14 -6.41
C ASP A 720 36.84 -2.37 -7.29
N MET A 721 35.88 -2.29 -8.23
CA MET A 721 35.42 -3.38 -9.10
C MET A 721 35.67 -3.09 -10.60
N ALA A 722 36.53 -2.12 -10.92
CA ALA A 722 36.78 -1.71 -12.29
C ALA A 722 37.38 -2.86 -13.13
N TYR A 723 36.91 -2.96 -14.38
CA TYR A 723 37.30 -4.00 -15.37
C TYR A 723 37.01 -5.46 -14.98
N SER A 724 36.26 -5.69 -13.90
CA SER A 724 35.93 -7.04 -13.42
C SER A 724 34.63 -7.60 -13.98
N LYS A 725 34.53 -8.95 -13.99
CA LYS A 725 33.42 -9.71 -14.53
C LYS A 725 32.75 -10.60 -13.47
N PHE A 726 31.43 -10.50 -13.39
CA PHE A 726 30.60 -11.24 -12.44
C PHE A 726 29.66 -12.18 -13.20
N ILE A 727 29.74 -13.48 -12.89
CA ILE A 727 29.00 -14.54 -13.59
C ILE A 727 28.25 -15.38 -12.55
N SER A 728 26.92 -15.42 -12.66
CA SER A 728 26.04 -16.15 -11.74
C SER A 728 26.21 -15.75 -10.25
N CYS A 729 26.68 -14.53 -9.97
CA CYS A 729 26.93 -14.08 -8.60
C CYS A 729 25.63 -13.65 -7.88
N ASN A 730 25.56 -13.90 -6.58
CA ASN A 730 24.50 -13.35 -5.72
C ASN A 730 24.99 -12.06 -5.05
N LEU A 731 24.65 -10.92 -5.64
CA LEU A 731 24.94 -9.57 -5.15
C LEU A 731 23.68 -8.89 -4.56
N SER A 732 22.67 -9.69 -4.21
CA SER A 732 21.39 -9.19 -3.70
C SER A 732 21.56 -8.57 -2.31
N GLY A 733 21.03 -7.35 -2.12
CA GLY A 733 21.18 -6.60 -0.86
C GLY A 733 22.61 -6.14 -0.55
N VAL A 734 23.50 -6.03 -1.55
CA VAL A 734 24.86 -5.49 -1.37
C VAL A 734 24.84 -3.96 -1.44
N GLU A 735 25.55 -3.32 -0.50
CA GLU A 735 25.79 -1.87 -0.50
C GLU A 735 27.03 -1.52 -1.34
N PHE A 736 26.82 -0.90 -2.52
CA PHE A 736 27.89 -0.38 -3.39
C PHE A 736 28.11 1.13 -3.22
N SER A 737 27.72 1.72 -2.09
CA SER A 737 28.05 3.09 -1.71
C SER A 737 29.54 3.39 -1.93
N GLU A 738 29.85 4.56 -2.50
CA GLU A 738 31.22 5.05 -2.77
C GLU A 738 32.12 4.12 -3.62
N SER A 739 31.55 3.10 -4.26
CA SER A 739 32.29 2.05 -4.98
C SER A 739 32.51 2.38 -6.45
N LYS A 740 33.57 1.85 -7.05
CA LYS A 740 33.88 2.09 -8.47
C LYS A 740 33.33 0.99 -9.37
N LEU A 741 32.36 1.37 -10.19
CA LEU A 741 31.75 0.54 -11.23
C LEU A 741 32.06 1.19 -12.59
N GLU A 742 33.24 0.84 -13.13
CA GLU A 742 33.77 1.34 -14.39
C GLU A 742 34.15 0.16 -15.29
N PHE A 743 33.55 0.10 -16.49
CA PHE A 743 33.81 -0.95 -17.51
C PHE A 743 33.54 -2.40 -17.06
N SER A 744 32.87 -2.60 -15.93
CA SER A 744 32.51 -3.92 -15.38
C SER A 744 31.38 -4.58 -16.17
N GLU A 745 31.38 -5.91 -16.25
CA GLU A 745 30.39 -6.73 -16.96
C GLU A 745 29.69 -7.68 -15.98
N PHE A 746 28.35 -7.68 -15.99
CA PHE A 746 27.52 -8.54 -15.16
C PHE A 746 26.67 -9.44 -16.06
N ILE A 747 26.74 -10.75 -15.85
CA ILE A 747 25.97 -11.75 -16.62
C ILE A 747 25.24 -12.68 -15.67
N ASP A 748 23.94 -12.92 -15.93
CA ASP A 748 23.07 -13.85 -15.21
C ASP A 748 23.16 -13.74 -13.67
N SER A 749 23.48 -12.55 -13.17
CA SER A 749 23.78 -12.25 -11.77
C SER A 749 22.64 -11.43 -11.15
N SER A 750 22.25 -11.77 -9.92
CA SER A 750 21.17 -11.09 -9.18
C SER A 750 21.70 -9.85 -8.48
N MET A 751 21.05 -8.71 -8.71
CA MET A 751 21.33 -7.43 -8.06
C MET A 751 20.03 -6.84 -7.47
N ASN A 752 19.11 -7.69 -7.02
CA ASN A 752 17.86 -7.25 -6.41
C ASN A 752 18.11 -6.64 -5.03
N GLY A 753 17.41 -5.54 -4.72
CA GLY A 753 17.69 -4.74 -3.52
C GLY A 753 19.10 -4.14 -3.46
N VAL A 754 19.80 -4.00 -4.59
CA VAL A 754 21.13 -3.37 -4.63
C VAL A 754 21.04 -1.89 -4.25
N GLN A 755 22.00 -1.42 -3.45
CA GLN A 755 22.01 -0.04 -2.97
C GLN A 755 23.18 0.74 -3.59
N LEU A 756 22.83 1.78 -4.36
CA LEU A 756 23.78 2.73 -4.94
C LEU A 756 23.23 4.15 -4.79
N ALA A 757 23.60 4.83 -3.71
CA ALA A 757 23.29 6.24 -3.50
C ALA A 757 24.40 7.14 -4.06
N ARG A 758 24.05 8.08 -4.96
CA ARG A 758 25.01 9.01 -5.62
C ARG A 758 26.19 8.35 -6.35
N GLY A 759 26.03 7.08 -6.76
CA GLY A 759 27.06 6.38 -7.52
C GLY A 759 27.25 6.97 -8.91
N GLN A 760 28.42 6.68 -9.49
CA GLN A 760 28.68 6.88 -10.91
C GLN A 760 28.89 5.51 -11.55
N MET A 761 28.08 5.17 -12.54
CA MET A 761 28.31 4.00 -13.39
C MET A 761 28.78 4.47 -14.76
N LEU A 762 29.98 4.04 -15.16
CA LEU A 762 30.59 4.41 -16.43
C LEU A 762 30.75 3.18 -17.32
N LYS A 763 29.93 3.11 -18.38
CA LYS A 763 29.99 2.07 -19.42
C LYS A 763 29.88 0.62 -18.90
N CYS A 764 29.19 0.42 -17.79
CA CYS A 764 28.83 -0.91 -17.31
C CYS A 764 27.87 -1.60 -18.31
N LEU A 765 27.99 -2.91 -18.43
CA LEU A 765 27.11 -3.74 -19.26
C LEU A 765 26.29 -4.67 -18.37
N PHE A 766 24.96 -4.48 -18.42
CA PHE A 766 23.96 -5.39 -17.90
C PHE A 766 23.15 -5.95 -19.08
N ASN A 767 22.81 -7.23 -18.99
CA ASN A 767 22.16 -8.00 -20.06
C ASN A 767 21.39 -9.17 -19.41
N GLY A 768 20.06 -9.09 -19.40
CA GLY A 768 19.22 -10.09 -18.71
C GLY A 768 19.25 -10.03 -17.17
N ASN A 769 19.98 -9.07 -16.57
CA ASN A 769 20.03 -8.91 -15.12
C ASN A 769 18.71 -8.40 -14.55
N SER A 770 18.42 -8.81 -13.31
CA SER A 770 17.36 -8.28 -12.47
C SER A 770 17.97 -7.31 -11.44
N MET A 771 17.37 -6.12 -11.33
CA MET A 771 17.65 -5.09 -10.33
C MET A 771 16.36 -4.64 -9.62
N VAL A 772 15.42 -5.59 -9.47
CA VAL A 772 14.11 -5.34 -8.86
C VAL A 772 14.30 -4.88 -7.42
N GLU A 773 13.50 -3.89 -7.00
CA GLU A 773 13.64 -3.19 -5.71
C GLU A 773 15.02 -2.53 -5.49
N GLY A 774 15.80 -2.30 -6.55
CA GLY A 774 17.08 -1.58 -6.49
C GLY A 774 16.90 -0.10 -6.14
N HIS A 775 17.78 0.43 -5.29
CA HIS A 775 17.76 1.82 -4.85
C HIS A 775 18.94 2.58 -5.49
N LEU A 776 18.65 3.25 -6.60
CA LEU A 776 19.61 3.78 -7.58
C LEU A 776 19.47 5.31 -7.76
N VAL A 777 19.34 6.01 -6.62
CA VAL A 777 18.87 7.41 -6.50
C VAL A 777 20.03 8.43 -6.47
N GLU A 778 19.81 9.59 -7.08
CA GLU A 778 20.83 10.62 -7.39
C GLU A 778 22.06 10.10 -8.19
N CYS A 779 21.92 8.96 -8.87
CA CYS A 779 23.01 8.33 -9.60
C CYS A 779 23.27 8.99 -10.97
N VAL A 780 24.54 8.92 -11.40
CA VAL A 780 24.97 9.36 -12.73
C VAL A 780 25.34 8.15 -13.57
N PHE A 781 24.47 7.83 -14.53
CA PHE A 781 24.68 6.74 -15.49
C PHE A 781 25.17 7.34 -16.80
N THR A 782 26.37 6.96 -17.25
CA THR A 782 26.96 7.47 -18.50
C THR A 782 27.35 6.31 -19.42
N GLY A 783 26.61 6.15 -20.52
CA GLY A 783 26.85 5.09 -21.50
C GLY A 783 26.55 3.67 -21.00
N VAL A 784 25.63 3.52 -20.04
CA VAL A 784 25.28 2.22 -19.43
C VAL A 784 24.19 1.52 -20.25
N SER A 785 24.31 0.20 -20.38
CA SER A 785 23.28 -0.65 -21.01
C SER A 785 22.50 -1.42 -19.94
N PHE A 786 21.17 -1.23 -19.93
CA PHE A 786 20.18 -2.04 -19.22
C PHE A 786 19.29 -2.80 -20.22
N THR A 787 19.87 -3.24 -21.33
CA THR A 787 19.13 -3.82 -22.47
C THR A 787 18.53 -5.18 -22.07
N VAL A 788 17.20 -5.29 -22.16
CA VAL A 788 16.42 -6.43 -21.64
C VAL A 788 16.73 -6.76 -20.16
N CYS A 789 16.92 -5.73 -19.34
CA CYS A 789 16.94 -5.88 -17.87
C CYS A 789 15.53 -5.77 -17.28
N ASP A 790 15.35 -6.37 -16.10
CA ASP A 790 14.20 -6.13 -15.23
C ASP A 790 14.58 -5.07 -14.17
N LEU A 791 13.98 -3.89 -14.32
CA LEU A 791 14.11 -2.70 -13.48
C LEU A 791 12.74 -2.35 -12.83
N SER A 792 11.87 -3.35 -12.66
CA SER A 792 10.57 -3.16 -12.02
C SER A 792 10.74 -2.78 -10.55
N LEU A 793 9.92 -1.86 -10.05
CA LEU A 793 9.99 -1.32 -8.67
C LEU A 793 11.33 -0.63 -8.31
N THR A 794 12.27 -0.47 -9.25
CA THR A 794 13.55 0.22 -9.02
C THR A 794 13.32 1.73 -8.84
N ASP A 795 14.01 2.33 -7.87
CA ASP A 795 13.95 3.78 -7.62
C ASP A 795 15.15 4.50 -8.24
N PHE A 796 14.86 5.49 -9.08
CA PHE A 796 15.83 6.31 -9.79
C PHE A 796 15.68 7.82 -9.49
N GLU A 797 14.93 8.26 -8.47
CA GLU A 797 14.60 9.68 -8.27
C GLU A 797 15.82 10.63 -8.40
N GLY A 798 15.65 11.71 -9.17
CA GLY A 798 16.70 12.71 -9.42
C GLY A 798 17.94 12.22 -10.18
N SER A 799 18.03 10.94 -10.54
CA SER A 799 19.16 10.38 -11.30
C SER A 799 19.25 10.96 -12.71
N CYS A 800 20.44 10.89 -13.30
CA CYS A 800 20.70 11.40 -14.64
C CYS A 800 21.28 10.32 -15.55
N PHE A 801 20.53 10.02 -16.62
CA PHE A 801 20.91 9.07 -17.65
C PHE A 801 21.44 9.81 -18.88
N ARG A 802 22.70 9.54 -19.23
CA ARG A 802 23.38 10.17 -20.35
C ARG A 802 23.82 9.10 -21.35
N TYR A 803 23.15 9.06 -22.50
CA TYR A 803 23.43 8.11 -23.58
C TYR A 803 23.29 6.64 -23.15
N CYS A 804 22.27 6.32 -22.35
CA CYS A 804 22.01 4.96 -21.87
C CYS A 804 21.06 4.18 -22.80
N SER A 805 21.01 2.85 -22.63
CA SER A 805 20.12 1.94 -23.36
C SER A 805 19.15 1.23 -22.40
N PHE A 806 17.85 1.36 -22.68
CA PHE A 806 16.72 0.71 -22.03
C PHE A 806 15.87 -0.09 -23.04
N VAL A 807 16.50 -0.53 -24.15
CA VAL A 807 15.78 -1.20 -25.24
C VAL A 807 15.17 -2.50 -24.74
N GLY A 808 13.83 -2.58 -24.78
CA GLY A 808 13.07 -3.74 -24.31
C GLY A 808 13.23 -4.10 -22.84
N SER A 809 13.64 -3.17 -21.97
CA SER A 809 13.64 -3.39 -20.52
C SER A 809 12.26 -3.12 -19.91
N THR A 810 11.91 -3.88 -18.88
CA THR A 810 10.72 -3.62 -18.06
C THR A 810 11.12 -2.68 -16.92
N LEU A 811 10.42 -1.56 -16.77
CA LEU A 811 10.58 -0.59 -15.68
C LEU A 811 9.23 -0.33 -14.99
N ASP A 812 8.33 -1.31 -14.97
CA ASP A 812 6.98 -1.14 -14.43
C ASP A 812 7.03 -0.80 -12.93
N PHE A 813 6.10 0.05 -12.48
CA PHE A 813 6.04 0.58 -11.10
C PHE A 813 7.30 1.32 -10.62
N SER A 814 8.24 1.68 -11.50
CA SER A 814 9.50 2.34 -11.13
C SER A 814 9.30 3.83 -10.80
N ASN A 815 10.23 4.40 -10.03
CA ASN A 815 10.23 5.83 -9.71
C ASN A 815 11.25 6.59 -10.58
N PHE A 816 10.72 7.39 -11.50
CA PHE A 816 11.43 8.28 -12.42
C PHE A 816 11.16 9.77 -12.12
N LYS A 817 10.60 10.09 -10.96
CA LYS A 817 10.28 11.45 -10.52
C LYS A 817 11.52 12.36 -10.58
N LYS A 818 11.39 13.48 -11.30
CA LYS A 818 12.48 14.44 -11.59
C LYS A 818 13.73 13.85 -12.27
N VAL A 819 13.65 12.65 -12.85
CA VAL A 819 14.78 12.04 -13.59
C VAL A 819 15.09 12.82 -14.85
N LYS A 820 16.38 12.93 -15.16
CA LYS A 820 16.90 13.66 -16.32
C LYS A 820 17.50 12.70 -17.35
N ILE A 821 16.73 12.41 -18.40
CA ILE A 821 17.11 11.48 -19.48
C ILE A 821 17.58 12.28 -20.69
N PHE A 822 18.87 12.17 -21.01
CA PHE A 822 19.51 12.88 -22.12
C PHE A 822 20.11 11.91 -23.13
N GLY A 823 19.72 12.03 -24.40
CA GLY A 823 20.34 11.30 -25.51
C GLY A 823 20.25 9.78 -25.43
N SER A 824 19.28 9.25 -24.67
CA SER A 824 19.15 7.82 -24.37
C SER A 824 18.14 7.12 -25.29
N ASN A 825 18.25 5.80 -25.37
CA ASN A 825 17.40 4.94 -26.19
C ASN A 825 16.48 4.10 -25.29
N LEU A 826 15.18 4.26 -25.46
CA LEU A 826 14.09 3.65 -24.68
C LEU A 826 13.07 2.95 -25.61
N ILE A 827 13.51 2.51 -26.79
CA ILE A 827 12.62 1.86 -27.77
C ILE A 827 12.02 0.59 -27.17
N GLY A 828 10.68 0.55 -27.11
CA GLY A 828 9.92 -0.60 -26.61
C GLY A 828 10.10 -0.88 -25.11
N SER A 829 10.54 0.09 -24.30
CA SER A 829 10.59 -0.06 -22.85
C SER A 829 9.19 0.03 -22.21
N GLN A 830 9.00 -0.63 -21.07
CA GLN A 830 7.73 -0.63 -20.34
C GLN A 830 7.84 0.25 -19.09
N PHE A 831 6.85 1.12 -18.89
CA PHE A 831 6.71 2.06 -17.78
C PHE A 831 5.29 1.98 -17.18
N TYR A 832 4.67 0.80 -17.18
CA TYR A 832 3.28 0.63 -16.72
C TYR A 832 3.16 1.02 -15.24
N LEU A 833 2.18 1.88 -14.90
CA LEU A 833 1.99 2.45 -13.56
C LEU A 833 3.25 3.09 -12.93
N SER A 834 4.20 3.56 -13.75
CA SER A 834 5.43 4.20 -13.27
C SER A 834 5.25 5.69 -12.99
N ILE A 835 6.10 6.25 -12.12
CA ILE A 835 6.04 7.65 -11.68
C ILE A 835 7.07 8.46 -12.45
N LEU A 836 6.65 9.23 -13.45
CA LEU A 836 7.49 10.12 -14.28
C LEU A 836 7.17 11.61 -14.04
N SER A 837 6.44 11.97 -12.98
CA SER A 837 6.06 13.35 -12.70
C SER A 837 7.26 14.28 -12.58
N SER A 838 7.17 15.42 -13.28
CA SER A 838 8.23 16.42 -13.43
C SER A 838 9.58 15.87 -13.95
N ALA A 839 9.60 14.74 -14.67
CA ALA A 839 10.80 14.25 -15.36
C ALA A 839 11.15 15.12 -16.59
N GLU A 840 12.43 15.08 -16.99
CA GLU A 840 12.94 15.75 -18.19
C GLU A 840 13.42 14.71 -19.21
N LEU A 841 12.68 14.53 -20.30
CA LEU A 841 13.02 13.61 -21.39
C LEU A 841 13.46 14.40 -22.62
N ARG A 842 14.77 14.43 -22.89
CA ARG A 842 15.34 15.31 -23.91
C ARG A 842 16.30 14.63 -24.88
N ASP A 843 16.13 14.95 -26.16
CA ASP A 843 16.96 14.45 -27.26
C ASP A 843 16.98 12.89 -27.34
N CYS A 844 15.87 12.24 -26.95
CA CYS A 844 15.77 10.78 -26.78
C CYS A 844 14.96 10.08 -27.89
N ASN A 845 15.03 8.75 -27.95
CA ASN A 845 14.05 7.94 -28.69
C ASN A 845 13.36 6.98 -27.72
N ALA A 846 12.04 7.13 -27.59
CA ALA A 846 11.13 6.29 -26.81
C ALA A 846 9.97 5.78 -27.69
N SER A 847 10.22 5.57 -28.99
CA SER A 847 9.20 5.03 -29.88
C SER A 847 8.76 3.64 -29.43
N LYS A 848 7.45 3.38 -29.47
CA LYS A 848 6.80 2.13 -29.02
C LYS A 848 6.95 1.80 -27.53
N SER A 849 7.37 2.74 -26.67
CA SER A 849 7.32 2.51 -25.22
C SER A 849 5.88 2.46 -24.71
N ASP A 850 5.64 1.70 -23.65
CA ASP A 850 4.35 1.63 -22.97
C ASP A 850 4.37 2.48 -21.69
N LEU A 851 3.63 3.59 -21.66
CA LEU A 851 3.43 4.44 -20.47
C LEU A 851 1.97 4.41 -20.00
N SER A 852 1.24 3.31 -20.28
CA SER A 852 -0.16 3.17 -19.87
C SER A 852 -0.30 3.28 -18.35
N CYS A 853 -1.31 4.02 -17.90
CA CYS A 853 -1.59 4.34 -16.49
C CYS A 853 -0.43 5.05 -15.74
N ALA A 854 0.59 5.58 -16.41
CA ALA A 854 1.70 6.28 -15.75
C ALA A 854 1.29 7.66 -15.20
N ASP A 855 1.99 8.10 -14.15
CA ASP A 855 1.97 9.51 -13.70
C ASP A 855 3.00 10.29 -14.52
N LEU A 856 2.52 11.23 -15.34
CA LEU A 856 3.29 12.11 -16.22
C LEU A 856 3.02 13.59 -15.88
N VAL A 857 2.50 13.89 -14.69
CA VAL A 857 2.08 15.24 -14.30
C VAL A 857 3.26 16.21 -14.33
N ASN A 858 3.09 17.33 -15.04
CA ASN A 858 4.12 18.34 -15.31
C ASN A 858 5.43 17.77 -15.92
N ILE A 859 5.38 16.64 -16.65
CA ILE A 859 6.56 16.16 -17.42
C ILE A 859 6.97 17.19 -18.48
N GLU A 860 8.28 17.37 -18.68
CA GLU A 860 8.83 18.19 -19.78
C GLU A 860 9.58 17.31 -20.79
N VAL A 861 9.00 17.19 -21.99
CA VAL A 861 9.54 16.36 -23.07
C VAL A 861 9.99 17.26 -24.22
N THR A 862 11.26 17.19 -24.62
CA THR A 862 11.84 18.09 -25.65
C THR A 862 12.65 17.33 -26.69
N ARG A 863 12.27 17.43 -27.97
CA ARG A 863 12.94 16.76 -29.11
C ARG A 863 13.09 15.25 -28.92
N THR A 864 12.01 14.61 -28.48
CA THR A 864 11.96 13.16 -28.27
C THR A 864 10.99 12.51 -29.25
N ASP A 865 11.40 11.37 -29.82
CA ASP A 865 10.54 10.50 -30.63
C ASP A 865 9.73 9.59 -29.70
N LEU A 866 8.40 9.76 -29.71
CA LEU A 866 7.38 8.98 -29.00
C LEU A 866 6.37 8.41 -30.01
N SER A 867 6.80 8.15 -31.25
CA SER A 867 5.94 7.53 -32.25
C SER A 867 5.49 6.13 -31.80
N ASN A 868 4.21 5.81 -32.02
CA ASN A 868 3.60 4.52 -31.68
C ASN A 868 3.65 4.16 -30.16
N SER A 869 3.86 5.11 -29.23
CA SER A 869 3.85 4.85 -27.78
C SER A 869 2.43 4.83 -27.20
N SER A 870 2.24 4.14 -26.07
CA SER A 870 0.98 4.14 -25.31
C SER A 870 1.01 5.10 -24.13
N PHE A 871 -0.08 5.83 -23.95
CA PHE A 871 -0.44 6.68 -22.81
C PHE A 871 -1.87 6.36 -22.31
N LEU A 872 -2.39 5.17 -22.63
CA LEU A 872 -3.73 4.71 -22.26
C LEU A 872 -4.00 4.93 -20.76
N SER A 873 -5.02 5.71 -20.43
CA SER A 873 -5.40 6.08 -19.05
C SER A 873 -4.29 6.71 -18.19
N ALA A 874 -3.24 7.28 -18.78
CA ALA A 874 -2.18 7.99 -18.06
C ALA A 874 -2.62 9.40 -17.64
N ASP A 875 -1.94 9.97 -16.62
CA ASP A 875 -2.20 11.34 -16.17
C ASP A 875 -1.09 12.29 -16.65
N LEU A 876 -1.44 13.18 -17.58
CA LEU A 876 -0.58 14.15 -18.24
C LEU A 876 -0.98 15.61 -17.90
N CYS A 877 -1.62 15.86 -16.75
CA CYS A 877 -1.97 17.22 -16.34
C CYS A 877 -0.72 18.14 -16.31
N GLU A 878 -0.87 19.38 -16.79
CA GLU A 878 0.19 20.40 -16.87
C GLU A 878 1.46 19.98 -17.67
N SER A 879 1.41 18.88 -18.41
CA SER A 879 2.54 18.36 -19.19
C SER A 879 2.91 19.28 -20.36
N LYS A 880 4.19 19.28 -20.74
CA LYS A 880 4.74 20.12 -21.81
C LYS A 880 5.54 19.28 -22.80
N PHE A 881 5.12 19.28 -24.04
CA PHE A 881 5.86 18.66 -25.14
C PHE A 881 6.37 19.75 -26.11
N LEU A 882 7.61 19.61 -26.59
CA LEU A 882 8.23 20.61 -27.48
C LEU A 882 9.12 19.93 -28.53
N ASP A 883 8.91 20.25 -29.81
CA ASP A 883 9.62 19.65 -30.95
C ASP A 883 9.58 18.10 -30.98
N CYS A 884 8.56 17.49 -30.37
CA CYS A 884 8.39 16.03 -30.25
C CYS A 884 7.67 15.41 -31.46
N ILE A 885 7.78 14.08 -31.60
CA ILE A 885 7.03 13.28 -32.57
C ILE A 885 6.10 12.34 -31.81
N LEU A 886 4.79 12.45 -32.04
CA LEU A 886 3.73 11.65 -31.40
C LEU A 886 2.79 11.04 -32.46
N GLU A 887 3.37 10.58 -33.57
CA GLU A 887 2.65 9.96 -34.68
C GLU A 887 2.20 8.53 -34.32
N ASP A 888 0.92 8.23 -34.58
CA ASP A 888 0.21 7.01 -34.18
C ASP A 888 0.30 6.67 -32.67
N ALA A 889 0.42 7.68 -31.79
CA ALA A 889 0.41 7.50 -30.33
C ALA A 889 -1.02 7.31 -29.76
N ASP A 890 -1.14 6.56 -28.67
CA ASP A 890 -2.42 6.18 -28.04
C ASP A 890 -2.64 6.94 -26.72
N PHE A 891 -3.58 7.89 -26.70
CA PHE A 891 -3.97 8.74 -25.57
C PHE A 891 -5.41 8.46 -25.12
N ARG A 892 -5.95 7.27 -25.39
CA ARG A 892 -7.33 6.91 -25.01
C ARG A 892 -7.52 6.95 -23.50
N ASP A 893 -8.68 7.45 -23.07
CA ASP A 893 -9.08 7.61 -21.66
C ASP A 893 -8.07 8.41 -20.77
N ALA A 894 -7.06 9.07 -21.36
CA ALA A 894 -6.01 9.80 -20.64
C ALA A 894 -6.52 11.13 -20.05
N ILE A 895 -5.87 11.58 -18.98
CA ILE A 895 -6.14 12.87 -18.33
C ILE A 895 -5.07 13.86 -18.82
N LEU A 896 -5.48 15.02 -19.33
CA LEU A 896 -4.63 15.93 -20.11
C LEU A 896 -4.84 17.41 -19.73
N HIS A 897 -5.47 17.70 -18.58
CA HIS A 897 -5.87 19.06 -18.22
C HIS A 897 -4.69 20.06 -18.26
N GLU A 898 -4.89 21.18 -18.95
CA GLU A 898 -3.92 22.29 -19.09
C GLU A 898 -2.57 21.90 -19.73
N ALA A 899 -2.49 20.75 -20.43
CA ALA A 899 -1.29 20.33 -21.15
C ALA A 899 -0.97 21.18 -22.40
N ASP A 900 0.30 21.22 -22.80
CA ASP A 900 0.78 21.93 -24.00
C ASP A 900 1.32 20.96 -25.07
N PHE A 901 0.63 20.95 -26.22
CA PHE A 901 0.97 20.21 -27.44
C PHE A 901 1.16 21.16 -28.65
N SER A 902 1.49 22.43 -28.42
CA SER A 902 1.49 23.42 -29.50
C SER A 902 2.60 23.22 -30.53
N GLY A 903 2.22 23.25 -31.81
CA GLY A 903 3.10 23.02 -32.96
C GLY A 903 3.51 21.57 -33.24
N ILE A 904 3.04 20.58 -32.45
CA ILE A 904 3.52 19.19 -32.50
C ILE A 904 2.92 18.37 -33.65
N ASN A 905 3.65 17.36 -34.12
CA ASN A 905 3.10 16.32 -35.01
C ASN A 905 2.41 15.20 -34.20
N LEU A 906 1.08 15.14 -34.29
CA LEU A 906 0.17 14.20 -33.64
C LEU A 906 -0.62 13.36 -34.67
N ASN A 907 -0.20 13.33 -35.93
CA ASN A 907 -0.87 12.61 -37.02
C ASN A 907 -1.24 11.17 -36.63
N GLY A 908 -2.48 10.74 -36.95
CA GLY A 908 -2.95 9.36 -36.70
C GLY A 908 -3.24 8.97 -35.24
N SER A 909 -2.90 9.81 -34.24
CA SER A 909 -3.09 9.48 -32.82
C SER A 909 -4.56 9.34 -32.40
N ASP A 910 -4.80 8.56 -31.33
CA ASP A 910 -6.14 8.34 -30.76
C ASP A 910 -6.27 8.93 -29.36
N PHE A 911 -7.11 9.96 -29.23
CA PHE A 911 -7.47 10.67 -28.00
C PHE A 911 -8.94 10.40 -27.61
N SER A 912 -9.52 9.26 -27.98
CA SER A 912 -10.93 8.98 -27.67
C SER A 912 -11.17 8.84 -26.17
N CYS A 913 -12.33 9.34 -25.73
CA CYS A 913 -12.77 9.42 -24.32
C CYS A 913 -11.88 10.23 -23.35
N CYS A 914 -10.80 10.88 -23.79
CA CYS A 914 -9.86 11.58 -22.91
C CYS A 914 -10.44 12.82 -22.21
N GLU A 915 -9.80 13.25 -21.11
CA GLU A 915 -10.14 14.43 -20.30
C GLU A 915 -9.14 15.57 -20.57
N ALA A 916 -9.37 16.32 -21.64
CA ALA A 916 -8.42 17.25 -22.27
C ALA A 916 -8.97 18.69 -22.36
N SER A 917 -9.54 19.20 -21.26
CA SER A 917 -9.96 20.59 -21.15
C SER A 917 -8.77 21.56 -20.98
N ASN A 918 -8.94 22.79 -21.47
CA ASN A 918 -7.95 23.87 -21.46
C ASN A 918 -6.60 23.55 -22.16
N VAL A 919 -6.56 22.54 -23.05
CA VAL A 919 -5.32 22.07 -23.71
C VAL A 919 -4.88 23.01 -24.84
N ASN A 920 -3.57 23.26 -24.92
CA ASN A 920 -2.97 24.07 -25.99
C ASN A 920 -2.56 23.20 -27.18
N PHE A 921 -3.44 23.04 -28.16
CA PHE A 921 -3.18 22.40 -29.47
C PHE A 921 -2.79 23.43 -30.56
N LYS A 922 -2.42 24.67 -30.21
CA LYS A 922 -2.18 25.77 -31.15
C LYS A 922 -1.16 25.38 -32.22
N GLY A 923 -1.57 25.42 -33.49
CA GLY A 923 -0.70 25.14 -34.63
C GLY A 923 -0.23 23.68 -34.77
N ALA A 924 -0.75 22.74 -33.97
CA ALA A 924 -0.40 21.33 -34.07
C ALA A 924 -0.86 20.69 -35.40
N ASN A 925 -0.18 19.63 -35.83
CA ASN A 925 -0.62 18.77 -36.92
C ASN A 925 -1.40 17.58 -36.36
N LEU A 926 -2.73 17.65 -36.44
CA LEU A 926 -3.69 16.69 -35.90
C LEU A 926 -4.40 15.92 -37.04
N GLU A 927 -3.78 15.72 -38.20
CA GLU A 927 -4.46 15.05 -39.31
C GLU A 927 -4.88 13.62 -38.94
N GLY A 928 -6.14 13.28 -39.21
CA GLY A 928 -6.72 11.96 -38.93
C GLY A 928 -6.99 11.63 -37.45
N VAL A 929 -6.66 12.52 -36.51
CA VAL A 929 -6.74 12.23 -35.06
C VAL A 929 -8.16 11.90 -34.60
N ASN A 930 -8.27 10.91 -33.71
CA ASN A 930 -9.54 10.47 -33.14
C ASN A 930 -9.80 11.11 -31.77
N PHE A 931 -10.65 12.13 -31.69
CA PHE A 931 -11.10 12.75 -30.42
C PHE A 931 -12.47 12.21 -29.96
N SER A 932 -12.89 11.01 -30.38
CA SER A 932 -14.29 10.61 -30.20
C SER A 932 -14.69 10.48 -28.74
N GLY A 933 -15.70 11.24 -28.31
CA GLY A 933 -16.21 11.24 -26.93
C GLY A 933 -15.36 11.99 -25.91
N ALA A 934 -14.25 12.63 -26.31
CA ALA A 934 -13.37 13.40 -25.44
C ALA A 934 -14.02 14.68 -24.88
N ASP A 935 -13.61 15.10 -23.68
CA ASP A 935 -13.88 16.45 -23.19
C ASP A 935 -12.71 17.38 -23.57
N LEU A 936 -12.98 18.36 -24.44
CA LEU A 936 -12.00 19.30 -24.98
C LEU A 936 -12.34 20.75 -24.60
N SER A 937 -13.20 20.94 -23.58
CA SER A 937 -13.73 22.27 -23.24
C SER A 937 -12.63 23.30 -22.93
N GLY A 938 -12.73 24.49 -23.50
CA GLY A 938 -11.76 25.58 -23.37
C GLY A 938 -10.48 25.47 -24.21
N SER A 939 -10.24 24.37 -24.92
CA SER A 939 -8.96 24.11 -25.61
C SER A 939 -8.70 24.99 -26.85
N ASP A 940 -7.43 25.32 -27.08
CA ASP A 940 -6.97 26.20 -28.18
C ASP A 940 -6.42 25.37 -29.35
N PHE A 941 -7.19 25.29 -30.44
CA PHE A 941 -6.78 24.65 -31.69
C PHE A 941 -6.37 25.68 -32.76
N SER A 942 -6.15 26.94 -32.41
CA SER A 942 -5.93 28.00 -33.39
C SER A 942 -4.73 27.70 -34.30
N LYS A 943 -4.93 27.88 -35.62
CA LYS A 943 -3.98 27.56 -36.71
C LYS A 943 -3.60 26.08 -36.89
N SER A 944 -4.22 25.12 -36.19
CA SER A 944 -3.90 23.68 -36.32
C SER A 944 -4.37 23.07 -37.65
N ASN A 945 -3.77 21.95 -38.06
CA ASN A 945 -4.27 21.12 -39.16
C ASN A 945 -5.22 20.05 -38.60
N LEU A 946 -6.52 20.22 -38.80
CA LEU A 946 -7.59 19.33 -38.30
C LEU A 946 -8.22 18.49 -39.43
N LYS A 947 -7.51 18.25 -40.53
CA LYS A 947 -8.01 17.44 -41.64
C LYS A 947 -8.39 16.05 -41.17
N LYS A 948 -9.55 15.55 -41.62
CA LYS A 948 -10.08 14.20 -41.30
C LYS A 948 -10.29 13.90 -39.79
N VAL A 949 -10.13 14.88 -38.89
CA VAL A 949 -10.26 14.68 -37.44
C VAL A 949 -11.65 14.19 -37.06
N ASN A 950 -11.73 13.26 -36.12
CA ASN A 950 -12.99 12.72 -35.63
C ASN A 950 -13.39 13.30 -34.27
N PHE A 951 -14.24 14.34 -34.27
CA PHE A 951 -14.84 14.95 -33.08
C PHE A 951 -16.21 14.33 -32.69
N THR A 952 -16.54 13.14 -33.21
CA THR A 952 -17.80 12.44 -32.92
C THR A 952 -18.01 12.30 -31.40
N ASP A 953 -19.18 12.66 -30.88
CA ASP A 953 -19.53 12.65 -29.44
C ASP A 953 -18.74 13.64 -28.52
N ALA A 954 -17.76 14.39 -29.02
CA ALA A 954 -16.86 15.23 -28.20
C ALA A 954 -17.49 16.52 -27.65
N ASN A 955 -16.86 17.12 -26.63
CA ASN A 955 -17.24 18.41 -26.06
C ASN A 955 -16.24 19.52 -26.43
N LEU A 956 -16.59 20.38 -27.40
CA LEU A 956 -15.79 21.54 -27.82
C LEU A 956 -16.30 22.86 -27.22
N GLU A 957 -16.91 22.85 -26.03
CA GLU A 957 -17.46 24.07 -25.45
C GLU A 957 -16.36 25.10 -25.17
N GLY A 958 -16.49 26.30 -25.76
CA GLY A 958 -15.55 27.41 -25.57
C GLY A 958 -14.21 27.30 -26.32
N CYS A 959 -13.99 26.27 -27.15
CA CYS A 959 -12.72 26.11 -27.90
C CYS A 959 -12.45 27.25 -28.89
N ASP A 960 -11.17 27.61 -29.12
CA ASP A 960 -10.78 28.47 -30.25
C ASP A 960 -10.32 27.62 -31.45
N LEU A 961 -11.07 27.68 -32.56
CA LEU A 961 -10.69 27.04 -33.84
C LEU A 961 -10.05 28.06 -34.82
N GLY A 962 -9.60 29.22 -34.33
CA GLY A 962 -9.16 30.37 -35.12
C GLY A 962 -8.10 30.04 -36.18
N ARG A 963 -8.52 30.06 -37.45
CA ARG A 963 -7.70 29.75 -38.63
C ARG A 963 -7.22 28.28 -38.73
N ALA A 964 -7.86 27.33 -38.05
CA ALA A 964 -7.58 25.91 -38.24
C ALA A 964 -8.08 25.39 -39.61
N ASP A 965 -7.45 24.34 -40.13
CA ASP A 965 -7.83 23.70 -41.40
C ASP A 965 -8.71 22.46 -41.13
N LEU A 966 -10.03 22.61 -41.31
CA LEU A 966 -11.04 21.57 -41.02
C LEU A 966 -11.30 20.57 -42.16
N GLY A 967 -10.40 20.43 -43.15
CA GLY A 967 -10.66 19.67 -44.37
C GLY A 967 -11.10 18.20 -44.15
N ASN A 968 -12.40 17.94 -44.30
CA ASN A 968 -13.08 16.65 -44.04
C ASN A 968 -13.13 16.22 -42.55
N ALA A 969 -13.04 17.15 -41.61
CA ALA A 969 -13.29 16.86 -40.19
C ALA A 969 -14.74 16.39 -39.94
N ILE A 970 -14.94 15.57 -38.91
CA ILE A 970 -16.22 14.89 -38.58
C ILE A 970 -16.77 15.44 -37.26
N PHE A 971 -17.78 16.29 -37.34
CA PHE A 971 -18.48 16.90 -36.19
C PHE A 971 -19.80 16.19 -35.85
N ASN A 972 -19.81 14.87 -35.85
CA ASN A 972 -21.04 14.10 -35.60
C ASN A 972 -21.53 14.31 -34.16
N ARG A 973 -22.53 15.18 -34.02
CA ARG A 973 -23.30 15.48 -32.80
C ARG A 973 -22.45 15.98 -31.60
N THR A 974 -21.26 16.47 -31.89
CA THR A 974 -20.34 17.22 -31.02
C THR A 974 -21.02 18.42 -30.35
N ASN A 975 -20.66 18.77 -29.10
CA ASN A 975 -21.07 20.05 -28.51
C ASN A 975 -20.18 21.19 -29.03
N THR A 976 -20.73 22.09 -29.84
CA THR A 976 -20.02 23.24 -30.45
C THR A 976 -20.36 24.59 -29.82
N LYS A 977 -20.96 24.58 -28.61
CA LYS A 977 -21.41 25.78 -27.90
C LYS A 977 -20.25 26.74 -27.59
N GLY A 978 -20.36 27.98 -28.04
CA GLY A 978 -19.37 29.02 -27.72
C GLY A 978 -18.01 28.89 -28.41
N ILE A 979 -17.87 28.04 -29.44
CA ILE A 979 -16.65 27.97 -30.26
C ILE A 979 -16.30 29.35 -30.83
N MET A 980 -15.01 29.68 -30.77
CA MET A 980 -14.42 30.92 -31.27
C MET A 980 -13.66 30.71 -32.58
N GLY A 981 -13.31 31.82 -33.24
CA GLY A 981 -12.38 31.83 -34.37
C GLY A 981 -12.93 31.40 -35.75
N ILE A 982 -14.10 30.74 -35.81
CA ILE A 982 -14.75 30.28 -37.05
C ILE A 982 -16.20 30.80 -37.16
N LYS A 983 -16.67 31.03 -38.38
CA LYS A 983 -18.10 31.26 -38.65
C LYS A 983 -18.83 29.93 -38.81
N LEU A 984 -19.91 29.76 -38.04
CA LEU A 984 -20.75 28.55 -38.03
C LEU A 984 -21.40 28.24 -39.40
N ASP A 985 -21.42 29.19 -40.33
CA ASP A 985 -21.94 29.01 -41.71
C ASP A 985 -21.15 27.97 -42.56
N ASN A 986 -20.03 27.45 -42.05
CA ASN A 986 -19.08 26.56 -42.72
C ASN A 986 -18.94 25.15 -42.08
N LEU A 987 -19.81 24.78 -41.13
CA LEU A 987 -19.76 23.52 -40.37
C LEU A 987 -20.96 22.61 -40.66
#